data_AF-A0A9C8SZH0-F1
#
_entry.id   AF-A0A9C8SZH0-F1
#
_cell.length_a   1.000
_cell.length_b   1.000
_cell.length_c   1.000
_cell.angle_alpha   90.00
_cell.angle_beta   90.00
_cell.angle_gamma   90.00
#
_symmetry.space_group_name_H-M   'P 1'
#
loop_
_entity.id
_entity.type
_entity.pdbx_description
1 polymer ?
#
loop_
_entity_poly.entity_id
_entity_poly.type
_entity_poly.pdbx_seq_one_letter_code
_entity_poly.pdbx_strand_id
1 'polypeptide(L)'
;RQELAASFGAAEQALQECRRQRQRGEEVIRRVRDLDVRLAAAGRELVRRRATLAGREEECGRQEADLAAGTERITVCLDRLAELVVYCEEHSRDGLLVEQLAGIRGRCARLEELARTRTGLEQQEAAAAEGLARAEQELARQEQVYRESEQAVPVLEQRRAGLEERRNRLLQGRSLAAWQEQGEALARRVHDLEEAGRALARIGELTAALDTETRNSNRLQAALDACRSARARHEEELALRRKLVNGLREQEELRRRIRDLEEERGRLVPGRPCPLCGSTSHPWAEETPQVAEPDALAREEAAFDELAAAVGRDAVRQATLEQDLVRVGERCDEFREALARERQRLARLAAELEVEPDRETLERVMEEAGRQRQEGRHILARAGALQQEIEDAGRALEQAREDRSRAGQGLQEARYRRQAAADNLNRVRQELAGVAENLEEARQELGRCLQPLGMAGPLPADPGPLLRELEQRLRDWKKARQEQDLLQRDLAGLRAGQEAGKKRLRQLRAENETLQQEIAAREEELKQLQEERQELFGSRDPDREQERLAATEEKATARLEELRSGLAGADRDLHALRERLRRLRQDIGVRAGRLRDREERLRQALASAGFRDEAEFTDARLQPAEMQALRELETSLQQEEAGLRARAGELAATLAAEEEKALSATPPPELLQRQESLQGRRRELQERIGALRAELEREHAVEQRRQELIRALRAQERETARWERLHELIGSADGRKFRVFAQGLTLDLVIHHANRELQKMQDRYLLVRAGQSLDLAVIDNYQAGEIRSTANLSGGESFLVSLALSLGLSAMASRNVRVDSLFLDEGFGTLDEDALDMALQTLAGLRREGKLIGIISHVPALRERIPTRIRVEPGPGGRSRITGPGVAGYGSRLRPGRKPRTSP
;
A
#
# COMPACT_ATOMS: atom_id res chain seq x y z
N ARG A 1 -88.57 15.17 113.74
CA ARG A 1 -87.55 15.05 114.81
C ARG A 1 -88.15 15.33 116.20
N GLN A 2 -88.88 16.43 116.40
CA GLN A 2 -89.38 16.79 117.74
C GLN A 2 -90.57 15.95 118.26
N GLU A 3 -91.40 15.35 117.40
CA GLU A 3 -92.55 14.51 117.84
C GLU A 3 -92.16 13.09 118.31
N LEU A 4 -90.96 12.60 117.99
CA LEU A 4 -90.52 11.23 118.31
C LEU A 4 -89.93 11.07 119.73
N ALA A 5 -89.67 12.16 120.46
CA ALA A 5 -88.96 12.13 121.74
C ALA A 5 -89.87 11.92 122.98
N ALA A 6 -91.17 12.18 122.89
CA ALA A 6 -92.07 12.15 124.05
C ALA A 6 -92.60 10.75 124.42
N SER A 7 -92.60 9.80 123.49
CA SER A 7 -93.23 8.48 123.65
C SER A 7 -92.35 7.42 124.33
N PHE A 8 -91.08 7.72 124.59
CA PHE A 8 -90.05 6.77 125.05
C PHE A 8 -90.15 6.43 126.55
N GLY A 9 -90.59 7.37 127.40
CA GLY A 9 -90.54 7.22 128.87
C GLY A 9 -91.57 6.26 129.50
N ALA A 10 -92.68 5.97 128.84
CA ALA A 10 -93.76 5.14 129.44
C ALA A 10 -93.53 3.63 129.29
N ALA A 11 -92.60 3.19 128.45
CA ALA A 11 -92.37 1.77 128.14
C ALA A 11 -91.38 1.07 129.10
N GLU A 12 -90.66 1.81 129.94
CA GLU A 12 -89.54 1.28 130.73
C GLU A 12 -89.98 0.49 132.00
N GLN A 13 -91.15 0.81 132.57
CA GLN A 13 -91.62 0.19 133.83
C GLN A 13 -92.26 -1.21 133.65
N ALA A 14 -92.70 -1.60 132.45
CA ALA A 14 -93.36 -2.90 132.19
C ALA A 14 -92.37 -4.07 131.98
N LEU A 15 -91.09 -3.78 131.74
CA LEU A 15 -90.06 -4.75 131.34
C LEU A 15 -89.50 -5.59 132.51
N GLN A 16 -89.59 -5.10 133.75
CA GLN A 16 -88.95 -5.77 134.89
C GLN A 16 -89.66 -7.05 135.36
N GLU A 17 -90.97 -7.18 135.19
CA GLU A 17 -91.75 -8.35 135.66
C GLU A 17 -91.56 -9.59 134.74
N CYS A 18 -91.30 -9.39 133.44
CA CYS A 18 -91.19 -10.49 132.46
C CYS A 18 -89.87 -11.28 132.55
N ARG A 19 -88.82 -10.68 133.12
CA ARG A 19 -87.48 -11.29 133.22
C ARG A 19 -87.40 -12.53 134.13
N ARG A 20 -88.33 -12.72 135.06
CA ARG A 20 -88.29 -13.84 136.03
C ARG A 20 -88.77 -15.18 135.48
N GLN A 21 -89.52 -15.22 134.36
CA GLN A 21 -90.07 -16.47 133.80
C GLN A 21 -89.17 -17.13 132.72
N ARG A 22 -88.27 -16.37 132.09
CA ARG A 22 -87.38 -16.81 131.01
C ARG A 22 -86.27 -17.78 131.45
N GLN A 23 -85.73 -17.62 132.66
CA GLN A 23 -84.54 -18.37 133.11
C GLN A 23 -84.72 -19.89 133.22
N ARG A 24 -85.95 -20.43 133.25
CA ARG A 24 -86.19 -21.89 133.33
C ARG A 24 -86.33 -22.59 131.97
N GLY A 25 -86.46 -21.87 130.85
CA GLY A 25 -86.62 -22.45 129.50
C GLY A 25 -85.34 -22.55 128.67
N GLU A 26 -84.30 -21.78 129.00
CA GLU A 26 -83.10 -21.63 128.15
C GLU A 26 -82.14 -22.83 128.14
N GLU A 27 -82.20 -23.75 129.12
CA GLU A 27 -81.29 -24.90 129.18
C GLU A 27 -81.58 -25.98 128.12
N VAL A 28 -82.84 -26.16 127.69
CA VAL A 28 -83.21 -27.17 126.69
C VAL A 28 -82.98 -26.66 125.25
N ILE A 29 -83.19 -25.37 124.99
CA ILE A 29 -82.99 -24.71 123.68
C ILE A 29 -81.51 -24.74 123.23
N ARG A 30 -80.57 -24.74 124.18
CA ARG A 30 -79.12 -24.66 123.90
C ARG A 30 -78.57 -25.87 123.14
N ARG A 31 -79.09 -27.09 123.40
CA ARG A 31 -78.64 -28.33 122.73
C ARG A 31 -79.14 -28.47 121.29
N VAL A 32 -80.26 -27.84 120.94
CA VAL A 32 -80.88 -27.92 119.60
C VAL A 32 -80.17 -27.00 118.61
N ARG A 33 -79.73 -25.83 119.08
CA ARG A 33 -79.02 -24.84 118.25
C ARG A 33 -77.65 -25.31 117.76
N ASP A 34 -76.95 -26.14 118.52
CA ASP A 34 -75.67 -26.72 118.08
C ASP A 34 -75.84 -27.66 116.88
N LEU A 35 -76.97 -28.37 116.80
CA LEU A 35 -77.32 -29.23 115.65
C LEU A 35 -77.74 -28.41 114.42
N ASP A 36 -78.54 -27.35 114.59
CA ASP A 36 -78.99 -26.50 113.48
C ASP A 36 -77.82 -25.73 112.82
N VAL A 37 -76.78 -25.35 113.58
CA VAL A 37 -75.55 -24.72 113.03
C VAL A 37 -74.76 -25.69 112.14
N ARG A 38 -74.65 -26.97 112.53
CA ARG A 38 -73.95 -27.99 111.75
C ARG A 38 -74.67 -28.29 110.43
N LEU A 39 -76.00 -28.33 110.44
CA LEU A 39 -76.82 -28.49 109.23
C LEU A 39 -76.64 -27.33 108.24
N ALA A 40 -76.64 -26.09 108.72
CA ALA A 40 -76.45 -24.92 107.86
C ALA A 40 -75.03 -24.78 107.30
N ALA A 41 -74.02 -25.33 107.98
CA ALA A 41 -72.64 -25.37 107.48
C ALA A 41 -72.48 -26.40 106.36
N ALA A 42 -72.94 -27.63 106.58
CA ALA A 42 -72.89 -28.71 105.58
C ALA A 42 -73.67 -28.37 104.29
N GLY A 43 -74.85 -27.76 104.41
CA GLY A 43 -75.64 -27.33 103.24
C GLY A 43 -74.96 -26.24 102.38
N ARG A 44 -74.26 -25.28 103.01
CA ARG A 44 -73.52 -24.23 102.29
C ARG A 44 -72.29 -24.77 101.55
N GLU A 45 -71.61 -25.74 102.15
CA GLU A 45 -70.47 -26.41 101.51
C GLU A 45 -70.88 -27.19 100.26
N LEU A 46 -72.04 -27.86 100.31
CA LEU A 46 -72.60 -28.64 99.21
C LEU A 46 -72.93 -27.79 97.98
N VAL A 47 -73.53 -26.60 98.19
CA VAL A 47 -73.82 -25.64 97.11
C VAL A 47 -72.54 -25.13 96.44
N ARG A 48 -71.49 -24.83 97.23
CA ARG A 48 -70.19 -24.39 96.69
C ARG A 48 -69.52 -25.46 95.83
N ARG A 49 -69.54 -26.72 96.28
CA ARG A 49 -68.95 -27.84 95.53
C ARG A 49 -69.71 -28.11 94.23
N ARG A 50 -71.05 -28.04 94.22
CA ARG A 50 -71.86 -28.14 93.00
C ARG A 50 -71.58 -27.03 91.98
N ALA A 51 -71.43 -25.79 92.44
CA ALA A 51 -71.06 -24.68 91.55
C ALA A 51 -69.64 -24.86 90.96
N THR A 52 -68.72 -25.44 91.73
CA THR A 52 -67.35 -25.74 91.28
C THR A 52 -67.35 -26.86 90.22
N LEU A 53 -68.19 -27.89 90.40
CA LEU A 53 -68.35 -28.96 89.42
C LEU A 53 -68.87 -28.44 88.08
N ALA A 54 -69.93 -27.61 88.09
CA ALA A 54 -70.50 -27.03 86.87
C ALA A 54 -69.49 -26.18 86.08
N GLY A 55 -68.67 -25.37 86.77
CA GLY A 55 -67.61 -24.60 86.13
C GLY A 55 -66.50 -25.46 85.49
N ARG A 56 -66.17 -26.60 86.10
CA ARG A 56 -65.19 -27.55 85.55
C ARG A 56 -65.74 -28.39 84.39
N GLU A 57 -67.04 -28.69 84.39
CA GLU A 57 -67.71 -29.34 83.26
C GLU A 57 -67.71 -28.44 82.01
N GLU A 58 -67.90 -27.12 82.18
CA GLU A 58 -67.70 -26.15 81.09
C GLU A 58 -66.25 -26.11 80.59
N GLU A 59 -65.25 -26.19 81.48
CA GLU A 59 -63.83 -26.23 81.10
C GLU A 59 -63.49 -27.50 80.30
N CYS A 60 -64.04 -28.66 80.68
CA CYS A 60 -63.96 -29.90 79.91
C CYS A 60 -64.56 -29.73 78.50
N GLY A 61 -65.75 -29.13 78.39
CA GLY A 61 -66.41 -28.90 77.10
C GLY A 61 -65.61 -27.99 76.16
N ARG A 62 -64.98 -26.94 76.69
CA ARG A 62 -64.06 -26.08 75.91
C ARG A 62 -62.84 -26.84 75.42
N GLN A 63 -62.22 -27.64 76.30
CA GLN A 63 -61.05 -28.44 75.95
C GLN A 63 -61.35 -29.50 74.89
N GLU A 64 -62.56 -30.07 74.87
CA GLU A 64 -63.03 -31.00 73.83
C GLU A 64 -63.21 -30.30 72.47
N ALA A 65 -63.79 -29.10 72.45
CA ALA A 65 -63.93 -28.30 71.24
C ALA A 65 -62.57 -27.90 70.63
N ASP A 66 -61.61 -27.50 71.47
CA ASP A 66 -60.24 -27.18 71.04
C ASP A 66 -59.51 -28.40 70.47
N LEU A 67 -59.74 -29.59 71.04
CA LEU A 67 -59.20 -30.85 70.53
C LEU A 67 -59.83 -31.24 69.18
N ALA A 68 -61.12 -31.01 68.97
CA ALA A 68 -61.77 -31.24 67.69
C ALA A 68 -61.21 -30.29 66.60
N ALA A 69 -61.15 -29.00 66.88
CA ALA A 69 -60.60 -27.99 65.96
C ALA A 69 -59.12 -28.24 65.63
N GLY A 70 -58.32 -28.67 66.61
CA GLY A 70 -56.93 -29.02 66.39
C GLY A 70 -56.74 -30.29 65.54
N THR A 71 -57.69 -31.23 65.58
CA THR A 71 -57.65 -32.44 64.74
C THR A 71 -57.95 -32.11 63.27
N GLU A 72 -58.94 -31.25 63.03
CA GLU A 72 -59.27 -30.76 61.69
C GLU A 72 -58.11 -30.01 61.03
N ARG A 73 -57.43 -29.13 61.78
CA ARG A 73 -56.22 -28.43 61.32
C ARG A 73 -55.08 -29.37 60.94
N ILE A 74 -54.88 -30.46 61.70
CA ILE A 74 -53.87 -31.47 61.39
C ILE A 74 -54.19 -32.15 60.05
N THR A 75 -55.45 -32.50 59.80
CA THR A 75 -55.87 -33.13 58.53
C THR A 75 -55.58 -32.23 57.33
N VAL A 76 -55.97 -30.94 57.41
CA VAL A 76 -55.69 -29.96 56.35
C VAL A 76 -54.19 -29.80 56.09
N CYS A 77 -53.36 -29.79 57.14
CA CYS A 77 -51.90 -29.71 57.00
C CYS A 77 -51.32 -30.98 56.36
N LEU A 78 -51.87 -32.16 56.63
CA LEU A 78 -51.43 -33.42 56.04
C LEU A 78 -51.74 -33.51 54.54
N ASP A 79 -52.94 -33.11 54.13
CA ASP A 79 -53.35 -33.12 52.72
C ASP A 79 -52.46 -32.18 51.90
N ARG A 80 -52.26 -30.95 52.38
CA ARG A 80 -51.38 -29.97 51.73
C ARG A 80 -49.91 -30.43 51.70
N LEU A 81 -49.44 -31.06 52.77
CA LEU A 81 -48.09 -31.61 52.82
C LEU A 81 -47.90 -32.76 51.81
N ALA A 82 -48.91 -33.62 51.63
CA ALA A 82 -48.87 -34.69 50.63
C ALA A 82 -48.79 -34.15 49.20
N GLU A 83 -49.58 -33.13 48.86
CA GLU A 83 -49.48 -32.43 47.57
C GLU A 83 -48.08 -31.86 47.31
N LEU A 84 -47.50 -31.19 48.30
CA LEU A 84 -46.18 -30.57 48.20
C LEU A 84 -45.04 -31.60 48.10
N VAL A 85 -45.16 -32.75 48.79
CA VAL A 85 -44.21 -33.86 48.69
C VAL A 85 -44.20 -34.41 47.27
N VAL A 86 -45.37 -34.71 46.70
CA VAL A 86 -45.49 -35.21 45.31
C VAL A 86 -44.90 -34.20 44.33
N TYR A 87 -45.25 -32.91 44.46
CA TYR A 87 -44.70 -31.85 43.61
C TYR A 87 -43.16 -31.79 43.69
N CYS A 88 -42.58 -31.84 44.90
CA CYS A 88 -41.13 -31.79 45.09
C CYS A 88 -40.41 -33.04 44.55
N GLU A 89 -41.06 -34.20 44.55
CA GLU A 89 -40.52 -35.44 43.98
C GLU A 89 -40.52 -35.40 42.44
N GLU A 90 -41.65 -34.99 41.84
CA GLU A 90 -41.80 -34.80 40.39
C GLU A 90 -40.83 -33.75 39.83
N HIS A 91 -40.58 -32.68 40.61
CA HIS A 91 -39.68 -31.58 40.25
C HIS A 91 -38.32 -31.67 40.97
N SER A 92 -37.90 -32.85 41.41
CA SER A 92 -36.65 -33.06 42.16
C SER A 92 -35.40 -32.57 41.41
N ARG A 93 -35.44 -32.59 40.07
CA ARG A 93 -34.37 -32.06 39.20
C ARG A 93 -34.18 -30.55 39.34
N ASP A 94 -35.22 -29.80 39.70
CA ASP A 94 -35.15 -28.35 39.91
C ASP A 94 -34.36 -27.99 41.18
N GLY A 95 -34.20 -28.93 42.11
CA GLY A 95 -33.29 -28.80 43.25
C GLY A 95 -31.82 -28.61 42.84
N LEU A 96 -31.40 -29.19 41.69
CA LEU A 96 -30.03 -29.02 41.16
C LEU A 96 -29.73 -27.57 40.74
N LEU A 97 -30.78 -26.78 40.43
CA LEU A 97 -30.64 -25.37 40.07
C LEU A 97 -30.16 -24.50 41.23
N VAL A 98 -30.30 -24.95 42.48
CA VAL A 98 -29.80 -24.20 43.65
C VAL A 98 -28.30 -23.98 43.56
N GLU A 99 -27.54 -24.98 43.10
CA GLU A 99 -26.08 -24.93 42.96
C GLU A 99 -25.65 -24.56 41.53
N GLN A 100 -26.39 -25.04 40.52
CA GLN A 100 -25.95 -24.95 39.12
C GLN A 100 -26.35 -23.65 38.41
N LEU A 101 -27.38 -22.92 38.88
CA LEU A 101 -27.91 -21.74 38.18
C LEU A 101 -26.87 -20.62 38.02
N ALA A 102 -25.98 -20.42 39.01
CA ALA A 102 -24.92 -19.42 38.92
C ALA A 102 -23.94 -19.75 37.77
N GLY A 103 -23.55 -21.02 37.64
CA GLY A 103 -22.70 -21.48 36.53
C GLY A 103 -23.41 -21.45 35.17
N ILE A 104 -24.72 -21.71 35.13
CA ILE A 104 -25.52 -21.60 33.90
C ILE A 104 -25.62 -20.13 33.45
N ARG A 105 -25.89 -19.19 34.37
CA ARG A 105 -25.90 -17.74 34.09
C ARG A 105 -24.57 -17.26 33.50
N GLY A 106 -23.44 -17.68 34.06
CA GLY A 106 -22.12 -17.33 33.54
C GLY A 106 -21.88 -17.83 32.11
N ARG A 107 -22.31 -19.06 31.80
CA ARG A 107 -22.18 -19.63 30.45
C ARG A 107 -23.11 -18.96 29.43
N CYS A 108 -24.34 -18.63 29.82
CA CYS A 108 -25.26 -17.86 28.99
C CYS A 108 -24.71 -16.46 28.68
N ALA A 109 -24.15 -15.76 29.67
CA ALA A 109 -23.51 -14.47 29.45
C ALA A 109 -22.31 -14.56 28.49
N ARG A 110 -21.47 -15.60 28.64
CA ARG A 110 -20.36 -15.88 27.70
C ARG A 110 -20.85 -16.13 26.28
N LEU A 111 -21.98 -16.84 26.09
CA LEU A 111 -22.58 -17.05 24.78
C LEU A 111 -23.09 -15.76 24.15
N GLU A 112 -23.76 -14.90 24.94
CA GLU A 112 -24.20 -13.58 24.46
C GLU A 112 -23.02 -12.69 24.06
N GLU A 113 -21.95 -12.68 24.85
CA GLU A 113 -20.73 -11.94 24.54
C GLU A 113 -20.09 -12.45 23.25
N LEU A 114 -19.88 -13.77 23.13
CA LEU A 114 -19.32 -14.40 21.93
C LEU A 114 -20.17 -14.11 20.68
N ALA A 115 -21.50 -14.17 20.80
CA ALA A 115 -22.42 -13.84 19.72
C ALA A 115 -22.30 -12.38 19.29
N ARG A 116 -22.19 -11.43 20.23
CA ARG A 116 -21.97 -10.01 19.93
C ARG A 116 -20.62 -9.78 19.25
N THR A 117 -19.54 -10.38 19.75
CA THR A 117 -18.22 -10.29 19.10
C THR A 117 -18.24 -10.87 17.70
N ARG A 118 -18.95 -11.99 17.48
CA ARG A 118 -19.11 -12.57 16.14
C ARG A 118 -19.80 -11.59 15.19
N THR A 119 -20.91 -10.99 15.59
CA THR A 119 -21.61 -10.01 14.75
C THR A 119 -20.74 -8.78 14.46
N GLY A 120 -19.95 -8.32 15.44
CA GLY A 120 -18.97 -7.25 15.25
C GLY A 120 -17.87 -7.62 14.25
N LEU A 121 -17.32 -8.85 14.34
CA LEU A 121 -16.32 -9.36 13.40
C LEU A 121 -16.89 -9.59 12.00
N GLU A 122 -18.14 -10.04 11.87
CA GLU A 122 -18.83 -10.17 10.57
C GLU A 122 -18.95 -8.81 9.87
N GLN A 123 -19.24 -7.73 10.62
CA GLN A 123 -19.23 -6.36 10.07
C GLN A 123 -17.82 -5.90 9.68
N GLN A 124 -16.81 -6.21 10.50
CA GLN A 124 -15.41 -5.89 10.17
C GLN A 124 -14.91 -6.68 8.96
N GLU A 125 -15.34 -7.93 8.77
CA GLU A 125 -15.01 -8.73 7.59
C GLU A 125 -15.59 -8.09 6.34
N ALA A 126 -16.86 -7.67 6.38
CA ALA A 126 -17.50 -6.96 5.27
C ALA A 126 -16.75 -5.66 4.92
N ALA A 127 -16.38 -4.86 5.93
CA ALA A 127 -15.60 -3.64 5.73
C ALA A 127 -14.19 -3.91 5.17
N ALA A 128 -13.52 -4.96 5.66
CA ALA A 128 -12.21 -5.36 5.16
C ALA A 128 -12.27 -5.89 3.72
N ALA A 129 -13.33 -6.61 3.35
CA ALA A 129 -13.57 -7.10 2.00
C ALA A 129 -13.83 -5.93 1.02
N GLU A 130 -14.61 -4.93 1.41
CA GLU A 130 -14.75 -3.69 0.64
C GLU A 130 -13.42 -2.95 0.50
N GLY A 131 -12.63 -2.87 1.58
CA GLY A 131 -11.30 -2.26 1.56
C GLY A 131 -10.36 -2.93 0.56
N LEU A 132 -10.36 -4.27 0.50
CA LEU A 132 -9.60 -5.03 -0.49
C LEU A 132 -10.08 -4.76 -1.91
N ALA A 133 -11.40 -4.75 -2.15
CA ALA A 133 -11.96 -4.46 -3.48
C ALA A 133 -11.56 -3.06 -3.98
N ARG A 134 -11.56 -2.05 -3.11
CA ARG A 134 -11.09 -0.69 -3.44
C ARG A 134 -9.60 -0.67 -3.77
N ALA A 135 -8.78 -1.39 -2.99
CA ALA A 135 -7.35 -1.49 -3.24
C ALA A 135 -7.03 -2.22 -4.56
N GLU A 136 -7.82 -3.23 -4.94
CA GLU A 136 -7.68 -3.94 -6.22
C GLU A 136 -8.08 -3.04 -7.41
N GLN A 137 -9.13 -2.22 -7.27
CA GLN A 137 -9.48 -1.23 -8.29
C GLN A 137 -8.39 -0.17 -8.48
N GLU A 138 -7.82 0.34 -7.39
CA GLU A 138 -6.71 1.30 -7.46
C GLU A 138 -5.46 0.68 -8.07
N LEU A 139 -5.13 -0.56 -7.71
CA LEU A 139 -4.04 -1.31 -8.33
C LEU A 139 -4.24 -1.44 -9.85
N ALA A 140 -5.43 -1.81 -10.30
CA ALA A 140 -5.74 -1.92 -11.73
C ALA A 140 -5.57 -0.58 -12.48
N ARG A 141 -5.98 0.54 -11.86
CA ARG A 141 -5.77 1.88 -12.41
C ARG A 141 -4.29 2.22 -12.53
N GLN A 142 -3.50 1.99 -11.46
CA GLN A 142 -2.07 2.28 -11.48
C GLN A 142 -1.31 1.37 -12.45
N GLU A 143 -1.72 0.10 -12.61
CA GLU A 143 -1.17 -0.78 -13.63
C GLU A 143 -1.42 -0.26 -15.05
N GLN A 144 -2.59 0.31 -15.31
CA GLN A 144 -2.89 0.91 -16.61
C GLN A 144 -2.02 2.16 -16.87
N VAL A 145 -1.93 3.08 -15.90
CA VAL A 145 -1.08 4.29 -16.01
C VAL A 145 0.39 3.90 -16.21
N TYR A 146 0.89 2.91 -15.47
CA TYR A 146 2.24 2.41 -15.65
C TYR A 146 2.45 1.84 -17.05
N ARG A 147 1.53 1.01 -17.56
CA ARG A 147 1.61 0.46 -18.93
C ARG A 147 1.64 1.55 -20.01
N GLU A 148 0.78 2.57 -19.90
CA GLU A 148 0.74 3.70 -20.84
C GLU A 148 2.07 4.47 -20.84
N SER A 149 2.60 4.77 -19.65
CA SER A 149 3.90 5.45 -19.51
C SER A 149 5.08 4.60 -20.00
N GLU A 150 5.05 3.28 -19.78
CA GLU A 150 6.08 2.34 -20.22
C GLU A 150 6.13 2.21 -21.75
N GLN A 151 4.97 2.28 -22.42
CA GLN A 151 4.88 2.26 -23.88
C GLN A 151 5.31 3.57 -24.55
N ALA A 152 5.13 4.72 -23.88
CA ALA A 152 5.51 6.02 -24.41
C ALA A 152 7.03 6.18 -24.60
N VAL A 153 7.83 5.64 -23.68
CA VAL A 153 9.31 5.74 -23.70
C VAL A 153 9.93 5.21 -25.00
N PRO A 154 9.71 3.94 -25.42
CA PRO A 154 10.34 3.42 -26.64
C PRO A 154 9.87 4.13 -27.91
N VAL A 155 8.63 4.63 -27.95
CA VAL A 155 8.10 5.41 -29.09
C VAL A 155 8.88 6.72 -29.24
N LEU A 156 9.14 7.42 -28.13
CA LEU A 156 9.91 8.66 -28.13
C LEU A 156 11.40 8.41 -28.39
N GLU A 157 11.97 7.32 -27.90
CA GLU A 157 13.34 6.89 -28.23
C GLU A 157 13.51 6.64 -29.73
N GLN A 158 12.59 5.90 -30.35
CA GLN A 158 12.60 5.68 -31.79
C GLN A 158 12.41 6.97 -32.59
N ARG A 159 11.51 7.86 -32.15
CA ARG A 159 11.31 9.16 -32.80
C ARG A 159 12.59 9.99 -32.77
N ARG A 160 13.25 10.10 -31.61
CA ARG A 160 14.50 10.84 -31.46
C ARG A 160 15.61 10.22 -32.32
N ALA A 161 15.79 8.90 -32.28
CA ALA A 161 16.78 8.20 -33.10
C ALA A 161 16.55 8.43 -34.61
N GLY A 162 15.29 8.39 -35.06
CA GLY A 162 14.94 8.66 -36.46
C GLY A 162 15.23 10.10 -36.90
N LEU A 163 15.07 11.08 -35.99
CA LEU A 163 15.44 12.48 -36.24
C LEU A 163 16.97 12.67 -36.29
N GLU A 164 17.70 12.04 -35.37
CA GLU A 164 19.17 12.03 -35.36
C GLU A 164 19.72 11.41 -36.65
N GLU A 165 19.14 10.31 -37.11
CA GLU A 165 19.53 9.67 -38.37
C GLU A 165 19.25 10.56 -39.58
N ARG A 166 18.07 11.22 -39.65
CA ARG A 166 17.74 12.20 -40.70
C ARG A 166 18.73 13.36 -40.72
N ARG A 167 19.10 13.90 -39.57
CA ARG A 167 20.10 14.98 -39.45
C ARG A 167 21.47 14.50 -39.92
N ASN A 168 21.91 13.33 -39.49
CA ASN A 168 23.22 12.78 -39.87
C ASN A 168 23.30 12.49 -41.37
N ARG A 169 22.22 12.00 -41.99
CA ARG A 169 22.12 11.85 -43.46
C ARG A 169 22.21 13.19 -44.19
N LEU A 170 21.52 14.22 -43.70
CA LEU A 170 21.56 15.57 -44.27
C LEU A 170 22.97 16.19 -44.19
N LEU A 171 23.68 15.96 -43.08
CA LEU A 171 25.03 16.47 -42.87
C LEU A 171 26.13 15.68 -43.59
N GLN A 172 25.79 14.52 -44.17
CA GLN A 172 26.70 13.64 -44.94
C GLN A 172 28.01 13.31 -44.20
N GLY A 173 27.93 13.10 -42.87
CA GLY A 173 29.09 12.78 -42.04
C GLY A 173 29.99 13.95 -41.65
N ARG A 174 29.66 15.18 -42.06
CA ARG A 174 30.34 16.40 -41.57
C ARG A 174 29.66 16.95 -40.32
N SER A 175 30.41 17.64 -39.47
CA SER A 175 29.82 18.32 -38.32
C SER A 175 29.07 19.58 -38.75
N LEU A 176 28.12 20.03 -37.92
CA LEU A 176 27.40 21.29 -38.16
C LEU A 176 28.36 22.50 -38.17
N ALA A 177 29.40 22.45 -37.33
CA ALA A 177 30.49 23.43 -37.30
C ALA A 177 31.28 23.45 -38.62
N ALA A 178 31.60 22.28 -39.20
CA ALA A 178 32.29 22.22 -40.49
C ALA A 178 31.49 22.85 -41.63
N TRP A 179 30.15 22.68 -41.62
CA TRP A 179 29.27 23.35 -42.58
C TRP A 179 29.19 24.88 -42.34
N GLN A 180 29.24 25.33 -41.08
CA GLN A 180 29.29 26.75 -40.74
C GLN A 180 30.60 27.40 -41.20
N GLU A 181 31.75 26.80 -40.88
CA GLU A 181 33.07 27.27 -41.32
C GLU A 181 33.17 27.32 -42.85
N GLN A 182 32.69 26.28 -43.54
CA GLN A 182 32.65 26.27 -45.00
C GLN A 182 31.72 27.37 -45.55
N GLY A 183 30.57 27.60 -44.92
CA GLY A 183 29.65 28.68 -45.28
C GLY A 183 30.25 30.07 -45.11
N GLU A 184 31.01 30.31 -44.03
CA GLU A 184 31.73 31.56 -43.78
C GLU A 184 32.89 31.76 -44.77
N ALA A 185 33.67 30.71 -45.03
CA ALA A 185 34.74 30.75 -46.02
C ALA A 185 34.20 31.05 -47.43
N LEU A 186 33.10 30.42 -47.84
CA LEU A 186 32.42 30.71 -49.10
C LEU A 186 31.83 32.14 -49.13
N ALA A 187 31.32 32.64 -48.01
CA ALA A 187 30.83 34.02 -47.93
C ALA A 187 31.95 35.06 -48.12
N ARG A 188 33.12 34.83 -47.51
CA ARG A 188 34.33 35.66 -47.72
C ARG A 188 34.80 35.56 -49.16
N ARG A 189 34.90 34.34 -49.70
CA ARG A 189 35.32 34.11 -51.10
C ARG A 189 34.41 34.81 -52.11
N VAL A 190 33.09 34.77 -51.93
CA VAL A 190 32.15 35.50 -52.81
C VAL A 190 32.36 37.01 -52.69
N HIS A 191 32.57 37.55 -51.48
CA HIS A 191 32.84 38.97 -51.28
C HIS A 191 34.13 39.42 -51.99
N ASP A 192 35.21 38.67 -51.82
CA ASP A 192 36.50 38.97 -52.44
C ASP A 192 36.44 38.85 -53.98
N LEU A 193 35.66 37.90 -54.51
CA LEU A 193 35.38 37.78 -55.95
C LEU A 193 34.57 38.98 -56.49
N GLU A 194 33.58 39.47 -55.74
CA GLU A 194 32.85 40.69 -56.10
C GLU A 194 33.77 41.92 -56.09
N GLU A 195 34.70 42.01 -55.13
CA GLU A 195 35.70 43.09 -55.11
C GLU A 195 36.66 43.01 -56.29
N ALA A 196 37.14 41.82 -56.64
CA ALA A 196 38.00 41.59 -57.80
C ALA A 196 37.29 41.97 -59.10
N GLY A 197 36.02 41.59 -59.26
CA GLY A 197 35.19 41.98 -60.41
C GLY A 197 35.03 43.50 -60.53
N ARG A 198 34.83 44.22 -59.40
CA ARG A 198 34.77 45.69 -59.38
C ARG A 198 36.11 46.33 -59.74
N ALA A 199 37.22 45.81 -59.24
CA ALA A 199 38.56 46.29 -59.57
C ALA A 199 38.87 46.12 -61.06
N LEU A 200 38.52 44.96 -61.65
CA LEU A 200 38.68 44.70 -63.08
C LEU A 200 37.85 45.66 -63.95
N ALA A 201 36.59 45.91 -63.59
CA ALA A 201 35.76 46.91 -64.28
C ALA A 201 36.38 48.31 -64.21
N ARG A 202 36.89 48.71 -63.03
CA ARG A 202 37.54 50.00 -62.82
C ARG A 202 38.84 50.16 -63.62
N ILE A 203 39.64 49.09 -63.74
CA ILE A 203 40.82 49.06 -64.62
C ILE A 203 40.42 49.30 -66.08
N GLY A 204 39.33 48.68 -66.53
CA GLY A 204 38.78 48.92 -67.87
C GLY A 204 38.41 50.39 -68.10
N GLU A 205 37.68 50.99 -67.16
CA GLU A 205 37.31 52.43 -67.21
C GLU A 205 38.55 53.34 -67.24
N LEU A 206 39.51 53.13 -66.34
CA LEU A 206 40.72 53.93 -66.22
C LEU A 206 41.63 53.80 -67.44
N THR A 207 41.70 52.61 -68.03
CA THR A 207 42.47 52.37 -69.27
C THR A 207 41.85 53.16 -70.43
N ALA A 208 40.52 53.12 -70.59
CA ALA A 208 39.82 53.88 -71.62
C ALA A 208 39.95 55.41 -71.43
N ALA A 209 39.91 55.89 -70.18
CA ALA A 209 40.13 57.30 -69.85
C ALA A 209 41.57 57.74 -70.16
N LEU A 210 42.57 56.92 -69.79
CA LEU A 210 43.99 57.18 -70.09
C LEU A 210 44.26 57.20 -71.59
N ASP A 211 43.68 56.28 -72.36
CA ASP A 211 43.81 56.26 -73.83
C ASP A 211 43.23 57.55 -74.46
N THR A 212 42.11 58.03 -73.92
CA THR A 212 41.46 59.26 -74.38
C THR A 212 42.34 60.49 -74.11
N GLU A 213 42.88 60.62 -72.90
CA GLU A 213 43.78 61.74 -72.57
C GLU A 213 45.14 61.64 -73.27
N THR A 214 45.66 60.44 -73.50
CA THR A 214 46.89 60.25 -74.28
C THR A 214 46.69 60.71 -75.72
N ARG A 215 45.52 60.43 -76.33
CA ARG A 215 45.15 60.96 -77.65
C ARG A 215 45.03 62.48 -77.64
N ASN A 216 44.47 63.07 -76.57
CA ASN A 216 44.41 64.52 -76.40
C ASN A 216 45.81 65.14 -76.30
N SER A 217 46.70 64.55 -75.50
CA SER A 217 48.10 64.97 -75.36
C SER A 217 48.81 64.96 -76.72
N ASN A 218 48.67 63.89 -77.50
CA ASN A 218 49.27 63.79 -78.83
C ASN A 218 48.72 64.84 -79.81
N ARG A 219 47.43 65.16 -79.74
CA ARG A 219 46.81 66.24 -80.54
C ARG A 219 47.32 67.62 -80.14
N LEU A 220 47.42 67.91 -78.84
CA LEU A 220 47.95 69.17 -78.33
C LEU A 220 49.43 69.35 -78.66
N GLN A 221 50.23 68.27 -78.55
CA GLN A 221 51.64 68.27 -78.95
C GLN A 221 51.80 68.63 -80.44
N ALA A 222 51.03 67.98 -81.32
CA ALA A 222 51.05 68.29 -82.75
C ALA A 222 50.61 69.75 -83.04
N ALA A 223 49.62 70.28 -82.32
CA ALA A 223 49.19 71.67 -82.44
C ALA A 223 50.25 72.66 -81.95
N LEU A 224 50.96 72.33 -80.87
CA LEU A 224 52.07 73.12 -80.34
C LEU A 224 53.24 73.18 -81.32
N ASP A 225 53.63 72.03 -81.90
CA ASP A 225 54.72 71.97 -82.88
C ASP A 225 54.38 72.76 -84.16
N ALA A 226 53.12 72.71 -84.60
CA ALA A 226 52.63 73.54 -85.71
C ALA A 226 52.66 75.04 -85.36
N CYS A 227 52.25 75.42 -84.14
CA CYS A 227 52.26 76.81 -83.68
C CYS A 227 53.68 77.37 -83.55
N ARG A 228 54.64 76.57 -83.02
CA ARG A 228 56.07 76.92 -82.97
C ARG A 228 56.65 77.14 -84.36
N SER A 229 56.31 76.27 -85.30
CA SER A 229 56.75 76.38 -86.70
C SER A 229 56.19 77.64 -87.39
N ALA A 230 54.91 77.97 -87.15
CA ALA A 230 54.30 79.19 -87.71
C ALA A 230 54.92 80.46 -87.10
N ARG A 231 55.11 80.49 -85.79
CA ARG A 231 55.76 81.60 -85.09
C ARG A 231 57.18 81.86 -85.59
N ALA A 232 57.98 80.80 -85.76
CA ALA A 232 59.34 80.92 -86.29
C ALA A 232 59.36 81.56 -87.70
N ARG A 233 58.43 81.18 -88.58
CA ARG A 233 58.29 81.79 -89.90
C ARG A 233 57.92 83.28 -89.81
N HIS A 234 56.96 83.63 -88.96
CA HIS A 234 56.56 85.03 -88.76
C HIS A 234 57.71 85.87 -88.15
N GLU A 235 58.51 85.31 -87.24
CA GLU A 235 59.67 85.98 -86.64
C GLU A 235 60.80 86.22 -87.67
N GLU A 236 61.08 85.24 -88.55
CA GLU A 236 62.02 85.39 -89.66
C GLU A 236 61.57 86.48 -90.66
N GLU A 237 60.30 86.47 -91.04
CA GLU A 237 59.72 87.46 -91.95
C GLU A 237 59.71 88.86 -91.32
N LEU A 238 59.43 88.96 -90.02
CA LEU A 238 59.50 90.21 -89.27
C LEU A 238 60.92 90.78 -89.23
N ALA A 239 61.94 89.92 -89.07
CA ALA A 239 63.34 90.32 -89.10
C ALA A 239 63.77 90.86 -90.48
N LEU A 240 63.28 90.24 -91.57
CA LEU A 240 63.52 90.72 -92.93
C LEU A 240 62.84 92.07 -93.20
N ARG A 241 61.55 92.21 -92.85
CA ARG A 241 60.82 93.48 -92.98
C ARG A 241 61.41 94.60 -92.15
N ARG A 242 61.94 94.30 -90.96
CA ARG A 242 62.66 95.29 -90.13
C ARG A 242 63.85 95.91 -90.86
N LYS A 243 64.63 95.08 -91.57
CA LYS A 243 65.76 95.56 -92.40
C LYS A 243 65.27 96.44 -93.54
N LEU A 244 64.16 96.05 -94.18
CA LEU A 244 63.56 96.80 -95.29
C LEU A 244 63.04 98.18 -94.83
N VAL A 245 62.26 98.23 -93.73
CA VAL A 245 61.75 99.48 -93.14
C VAL A 245 62.90 100.42 -92.75
N ASN A 246 63.96 99.88 -92.12
CA ASN A 246 65.14 100.69 -91.77
C ASN A 246 65.84 101.26 -93.00
N GLY A 247 66.03 100.45 -94.06
CA GLY A 247 66.65 100.91 -95.31
C GLY A 247 65.81 101.98 -96.03
N LEU A 248 64.48 101.87 -96.01
CA LEU A 248 63.58 102.89 -96.58
C LEU A 248 63.62 104.19 -95.78
N ARG A 249 63.77 104.14 -94.44
CA ARG A 249 63.96 105.34 -93.60
C ARG A 249 65.23 106.10 -93.96
N GLU A 250 66.35 105.39 -94.17
CA GLU A 250 67.63 106.00 -94.58
C GLU A 250 67.52 106.68 -95.96
N GLN A 251 66.80 106.08 -96.91
CA GLN A 251 66.57 106.68 -98.23
C GLN A 251 65.74 107.97 -98.14
N GLU A 252 64.71 108.02 -97.29
CA GLU A 252 63.87 109.22 -97.11
C GLU A 252 64.65 110.39 -96.47
N GLU A 253 65.57 110.09 -95.54
CA GLU A 253 66.49 111.09 -94.99
C GLU A 253 67.44 111.66 -96.05
N LEU A 254 68.01 110.81 -96.92
CA LEU A 254 68.85 111.25 -98.03
C LEU A 254 68.07 112.11 -99.04
N ARG A 255 66.79 111.77 -99.32
CA ARG A 255 65.91 112.56 -100.19
C ARG A 255 65.70 113.98 -99.67
N ARG A 256 65.45 114.16 -98.37
CA ARG A 256 65.32 115.50 -97.77
C ARG A 256 66.58 116.34 -98.03
N ARG A 257 67.76 115.73 -97.88
CA ARG A 257 69.06 116.42 -97.98
C ARG A 257 69.43 116.84 -99.41
N ILE A 258 68.99 116.10 -100.43
CA ILE A 258 69.21 116.47 -101.84
C ILE A 258 68.35 117.67 -102.23
N ARG A 259 67.09 117.73 -101.75
CA ARG A 259 66.15 118.82 -102.03
C ARG A 259 66.66 120.18 -101.52
N ASP A 260 67.35 120.20 -100.39
CA ASP A 260 67.90 121.42 -99.77
C ASP A 260 69.05 122.07 -100.58
N LEU A 261 69.64 121.37 -101.56
CA LEU A 261 70.82 121.83 -102.32
C LEU A 261 70.52 122.24 -103.78
N GLU A 262 69.27 122.15 -104.23
CA GLU A 262 68.89 122.47 -105.62
C GLU A 262 68.94 123.98 -105.92
N GLU A 263 68.67 124.85 -104.94
CA GLU A 263 68.65 126.32 -105.15
C GLU A 263 70.03 126.92 -105.52
N GLU A 264 71.13 126.35 -105.01
CA GLU A 264 72.48 126.86 -105.29
C GLU A 264 72.98 126.51 -106.71
N ARG A 265 72.37 125.52 -107.35
CA ARG A 265 72.74 125.08 -108.71
C ARG A 265 72.34 126.10 -109.79
N GLY A 266 71.29 126.88 -109.55
CA GLY A 266 70.80 127.90 -110.48
C GLY A 266 71.69 129.14 -110.62
N ARG A 267 72.71 129.31 -109.76
CA ARG A 267 73.59 130.50 -109.75
C ARG A 267 74.88 130.36 -110.58
N LEU A 268 75.06 129.28 -111.32
CA LEU A 268 76.29 128.99 -112.08
C LEU A 268 76.27 129.66 -113.47
N VAL A 269 77.29 130.50 -113.78
CA VAL A 269 77.46 131.17 -115.08
C VAL A 269 78.76 130.69 -115.76
N PRO A 270 78.75 130.32 -117.06
CA PRO A 270 79.93 129.76 -117.72
C PRO A 270 81.12 130.72 -117.78
N GLY A 271 82.33 130.22 -117.47
CA GLY A 271 83.59 130.97 -117.57
C GLY A 271 84.04 131.72 -116.30
N ARG A 272 83.24 131.71 -115.21
CA ARG A 272 83.65 132.22 -113.89
C ARG A 272 83.71 131.10 -112.84
N PRO A 273 84.65 131.16 -111.86
CA PRO A 273 84.79 130.12 -110.84
C PRO A 273 83.62 130.14 -109.84
N CYS A 274 83.15 128.94 -109.44
CA CYS A 274 82.04 128.74 -108.50
C CYS A 274 82.42 129.10 -107.03
N PRO A 275 81.54 129.78 -106.27
CA PRO A 275 81.82 130.22 -104.88
C PRO A 275 81.89 129.09 -103.83
N LEU A 276 81.47 127.86 -104.14
CA LEU A 276 81.58 126.71 -103.21
C LEU A 276 82.83 125.85 -103.43
N CYS A 277 83.36 125.77 -104.66
CA CYS A 277 84.43 124.82 -104.98
C CYS A 277 85.51 125.32 -105.97
N GLY A 278 85.40 126.53 -106.51
CA GLY A 278 86.46 127.17 -107.32
C GLY A 278 86.68 126.63 -108.75
N SER A 279 85.99 125.57 -109.17
CA SER A 279 86.11 125.02 -110.53
C SER A 279 85.42 125.89 -111.60
N THR A 280 86.00 125.93 -112.81
CA THR A 280 85.47 126.68 -113.96
C THR A 280 84.71 125.83 -115.00
N SER A 281 84.48 124.54 -114.73
CA SER A 281 83.68 123.65 -115.60
C SER A 281 82.83 122.67 -114.78
N HIS A 282 81.54 122.49 -115.14
CA HIS A 282 80.59 121.61 -114.46
C HIS A 282 79.77 120.78 -115.48
N PRO A 283 80.02 119.46 -115.59
CA PRO A 283 79.40 118.59 -116.59
C PRO A 283 77.89 118.32 -116.42
N TRP A 284 77.28 118.65 -115.28
CA TRP A 284 75.87 118.36 -114.99
C TRP A 284 75.04 119.62 -114.71
N ALA A 285 75.31 120.72 -115.40
CA ALA A 285 74.53 121.95 -115.26
C ALA A 285 73.14 121.88 -115.94
N GLU A 286 72.95 120.99 -116.92
CA GLU A 286 71.75 121.00 -117.79
C GLU A 286 70.86 119.75 -117.71
N GLU A 287 71.23 118.68 -116.98
CA GLU A 287 70.36 117.48 -116.85
C GLU A 287 70.24 116.96 -115.41
N THR A 288 68.99 116.76 -114.96
CA THR A 288 68.61 116.25 -113.63
C THR A 288 68.20 114.78 -113.72
N PRO A 289 68.75 113.86 -112.90
CA PRO A 289 68.26 112.49 -112.84
C PRO A 289 66.88 112.43 -112.15
N GLN A 290 65.91 111.75 -112.75
CA GLN A 290 64.61 111.48 -112.13
C GLN A 290 64.72 110.43 -111.00
N VAL A 291 63.98 110.62 -109.91
CA VAL A 291 63.91 109.70 -108.75
C VAL A 291 62.44 109.38 -108.41
N ALA A 292 62.17 108.09 -108.12
CA ALA A 292 60.85 107.45 -107.95
C ALA A 292 60.16 107.64 -106.57
N GLU A 293 58.95 107.07 -106.43
CA GLU A 293 57.75 107.40 -105.61
C GLU A 293 57.82 107.69 -104.07
N PRO A 294 56.80 108.37 -103.49
CA PRO A 294 56.81 108.92 -102.12
C PRO A 294 56.15 108.07 -100.98
N ASP A 295 55.49 106.91 -101.23
CA ASP A 295 54.64 106.24 -100.22
C ASP A 295 55.08 104.82 -99.79
N ALA A 296 56.27 104.36 -100.15
CA ALA A 296 56.72 102.98 -99.88
C ALA A 296 56.93 102.66 -98.38
N LEU A 297 57.38 103.65 -97.59
CA LEU A 297 57.72 103.43 -96.17
C LEU A 297 56.49 103.13 -95.30
N ALA A 298 55.41 103.91 -95.45
CA ALA A 298 54.21 103.75 -94.63
C ALA A 298 53.50 102.39 -94.82
N ARG A 299 53.55 101.84 -96.05
CA ARG A 299 52.98 100.51 -96.35
C ARG A 299 53.75 99.39 -95.65
N GLU A 300 55.08 99.44 -95.68
CA GLU A 300 55.92 98.43 -95.02
C GLU A 300 55.91 98.57 -93.49
N GLU A 301 55.74 99.78 -92.94
CA GLU A 301 55.53 99.98 -91.50
C GLU A 301 54.22 99.36 -91.01
N ALA A 302 53.10 99.56 -91.73
CA ALA A 302 51.83 98.93 -91.39
C ALA A 302 51.90 97.39 -91.48
N ALA A 303 52.57 96.87 -92.51
CA ALA A 303 52.75 95.42 -92.68
C ALA A 303 53.72 94.81 -91.64
N PHE A 304 54.68 95.60 -91.14
CA PHE A 304 55.53 95.22 -90.01
C PHE A 304 54.74 95.13 -88.71
N ASP A 305 53.90 96.12 -88.40
CA ASP A 305 53.08 96.14 -87.20
C ASP A 305 52.05 95.00 -87.18
N GLU A 306 51.43 94.69 -88.32
CA GLU A 306 50.50 93.56 -88.45
C GLU A 306 51.17 92.20 -88.22
N LEU A 307 52.40 92.04 -88.75
CA LEU A 307 53.20 90.83 -88.57
C LEU A 307 53.74 90.72 -87.13
N ALA A 308 54.12 91.84 -86.50
CA ALA A 308 54.49 91.88 -85.08
C ALA A 308 53.32 91.47 -84.18
N ALA A 309 52.11 91.92 -84.50
CA ALA A 309 50.89 91.48 -83.81
C ALA A 309 50.60 89.99 -84.05
N ALA A 310 50.90 89.45 -85.23
CA ALA A 310 50.78 88.01 -85.52
C ALA A 310 51.75 87.16 -84.67
N VAL A 311 53.03 87.55 -84.58
CA VAL A 311 54.01 86.93 -83.68
C VAL A 311 53.54 86.97 -82.23
N GLY A 312 52.99 88.10 -81.78
CA GLY A 312 52.41 88.24 -80.43
C GLY A 312 51.24 87.28 -80.17
N ARG A 313 50.32 87.12 -81.14
CA ARG A 313 49.21 86.14 -81.06
C ARG A 313 49.70 84.70 -81.01
N ASP A 314 50.69 84.36 -81.84
CA ASP A 314 51.27 83.01 -81.85
C ASP A 314 52.04 82.71 -80.55
N ALA A 315 52.70 83.69 -79.95
CA ALA A 315 53.36 83.54 -78.65
C ALA A 315 52.36 83.24 -77.51
N VAL A 316 51.22 83.95 -77.48
CA VAL A 316 50.13 83.68 -76.51
C VAL A 316 49.50 82.31 -76.75
N ARG A 317 49.29 81.94 -78.02
CA ARG A 317 48.74 80.63 -78.39
C ARG A 317 49.70 79.49 -78.02
N GLN A 318 51.00 79.67 -78.24
CA GLN A 318 52.02 78.72 -77.82
C GLN A 318 52.02 78.53 -76.30
N ALA A 319 52.01 79.60 -75.52
CA ALA A 319 51.99 79.52 -74.06
C ALA A 319 50.72 78.82 -73.53
N THR A 320 49.57 79.09 -74.16
CA THR A 320 48.30 78.40 -73.84
C THR A 320 48.40 76.90 -74.13
N LEU A 321 48.90 76.52 -75.30
CA LEU A 321 49.08 75.11 -75.68
C LEU A 321 50.10 74.38 -74.80
N GLU A 322 51.18 75.05 -74.39
CA GLU A 322 52.16 74.50 -73.43
C GLU A 322 51.52 74.26 -72.06
N GLN A 323 50.69 75.19 -71.57
CA GLN A 323 49.97 75.03 -70.31
C GLN A 323 48.93 73.90 -70.37
N ASP A 324 48.17 73.81 -71.46
CA ASP A 324 47.18 72.74 -71.65
C ASP A 324 47.83 71.36 -71.78
N LEU A 325 49.00 71.28 -72.43
CA LEU A 325 49.78 70.05 -72.54
C LEU A 325 50.28 69.57 -71.16
N VAL A 326 50.76 70.49 -70.31
CA VAL A 326 51.16 70.15 -68.92
C VAL A 326 49.97 69.60 -68.13
N ARG A 327 48.80 70.25 -68.20
CA ARG A 327 47.58 69.80 -67.51
C ARG A 327 47.10 68.41 -67.96
N VAL A 328 47.14 68.15 -69.27
CA VAL A 328 46.79 66.83 -69.81
C VAL A 328 47.84 65.78 -69.42
N GLY A 329 49.11 66.18 -69.34
CA GLY A 329 50.20 65.35 -68.81
C GLY A 329 49.97 64.93 -67.36
N GLU A 330 49.68 65.89 -66.47
CA GLU A 330 49.35 65.62 -65.06
C GLU A 330 48.14 64.68 -64.92
N ARG A 331 47.07 64.88 -65.71
CA ARG A 331 45.90 63.97 -65.71
C ARG A 331 46.24 62.57 -66.24
N CYS A 332 47.13 62.46 -67.23
CA CYS A 332 47.63 61.16 -67.68
C CYS A 332 48.41 60.45 -66.56
N ASP A 333 49.24 61.17 -65.81
CA ASP A 333 50.00 60.63 -64.69
C ASP A 333 49.07 60.18 -63.55
N GLU A 334 48.06 60.97 -63.20
CA GLU A 334 47.01 60.59 -62.23
C GLU A 334 46.28 59.31 -62.64
N PHE A 335 45.88 59.19 -63.91
CA PHE A 335 45.24 57.97 -64.40
C PHE A 335 46.18 56.76 -64.41
N ARG A 336 47.48 56.94 -64.72
CA ARG A 336 48.48 55.86 -64.64
C ARG A 336 48.68 55.40 -63.20
N GLU A 337 48.77 56.31 -62.24
CA GLU A 337 48.86 55.96 -60.83
C GLU A 337 47.62 55.22 -60.33
N ALA A 338 46.42 55.73 -60.65
CA ALA A 338 45.16 55.08 -60.29
C ALA A 338 45.06 53.68 -60.91
N LEU A 339 45.47 53.51 -62.17
CA LEU A 339 45.51 52.23 -62.86
C LEU A 339 46.51 51.27 -62.20
N ALA A 340 47.69 51.75 -61.79
CA ALA A 340 48.69 50.95 -61.08
C ALA A 340 48.16 50.46 -59.72
N ARG A 341 47.48 51.33 -58.95
CA ARG A 341 46.87 50.98 -57.66
C ARG A 341 45.77 49.92 -57.84
N GLU A 342 44.87 50.08 -58.80
CA GLU A 342 43.81 49.10 -59.05
C GLU A 342 44.36 47.78 -59.61
N ARG A 343 45.38 47.80 -60.48
CA ARG A 343 46.06 46.58 -60.94
C ARG A 343 46.74 45.83 -59.79
N GLN A 344 47.37 46.56 -58.87
CA GLN A 344 47.98 45.95 -57.68
C GLN A 344 46.90 45.36 -56.75
N ARG A 345 45.77 46.05 -56.58
CA ARG A 345 44.62 45.55 -55.81
C ARG A 345 44.04 44.27 -56.42
N LEU A 346 43.82 44.25 -57.73
CA LEU A 346 43.33 43.07 -58.45
C LEU A 346 44.33 41.91 -58.38
N ALA A 347 45.63 42.17 -58.54
CA ALA A 347 46.67 41.14 -58.43
C ALA A 347 46.72 40.52 -57.03
N ARG A 348 46.55 41.33 -55.98
CA ARG A 348 46.48 40.84 -54.60
C ARG A 348 45.26 39.96 -54.38
N LEU A 349 44.06 40.42 -54.77
CA LEU A 349 42.82 39.65 -54.64
C LEU A 349 42.86 38.36 -55.46
N ALA A 350 43.38 38.40 -56.69
CA ALA A 350 43.52 37.23 -57.54
C ALA A 350 44.50 36.19 -56.96
N ALA A 351 45.59 36.64 -56.35
CA ALA A 351 46.53 35.76 -55.65
C ALA A 351 45.91 35.14 -54.38
N GLU A 352 45.17 35.93 -53.59
CA GLU A 352 44.46 35.43 -52.40
C GLU A 352 43.33 34.45 -52.76
N LEU A 353 42.72 34.61 -53.95
CA LEU A 353 41.63 33.76 -54.44
C LEU A 353 42.08 32.54 -55.26
N GLU A 354 43.34 32.50 -55.69
CA GLU A 354 43.91 31.55 -56.65
C GLU A 354 43.10 31.48 -57.96
N VAL A 355 42.65 32.63 -58.47
CA VAL A 355 41.85 32.74 -59.70
C VAL A 355 42.55 33.64 -60.71
N GLU A 356 42.48 33.30 -61.99
CA GLU A 356 42.96 34.18 -63.05
C GLU A 356 42.12 35.47 -63.08
N PRO A 357 42.75 36.67 -63.16
CA PRO A 357 42.08 37.96 -63.07
C PRO A 357 41.41 38.35 -64.40
N ASP A 358 40.68 37.43 -65.03
CA ASP A 358 39.89 37.67 -66.22
C ASP A 358 38.40 37.66 -65.90
N ARG A 359 37.62 38.35 -66.73
CA ARG A 359 36.20 38.59 -66.47
C ARG A 359 35.38 37.30 -66.51
N GLU A 360 35.66 36.41 -67.46
CA GLU A 360 34.86 35.21 -67.69
C GLU A 360 35.09 34.18 -66.57
N THR A 361 36.34 34.02 -66.13
CA THR A 361 36.69 33.17 -65.00
C THR A 361 36.14 33.70 -63.69
N LEU A 362 36.26 35.02 -63.42
CA LEU A 362 35.69 35.61 -62.20
C LEU A 362 34.16 35.45 -62.14
N GLU A 363 33.45 35.69 -63.24
CA GLU A 363 31.98 35.50 -63.31
C GLU A 363 31.59 34.04 -63.06
N ARG A 364 32.27 33.07 -63.70
CA ARG A 364 32.02 31.64 -63.49
C ARG A 364 32.29 31.18 -62.07
N VAL A 365 33.43 31.58 -61.48
CA VAL A 365 33.82 31.17 -60.12
C VAL A 365 32.90 31.83 -59.08
N MET A 366 32.45 33.06 -59.32
CA MET A 366 31.48 33.74 -58.46
C MET A 366 30.12 33.04 -58.47
N GLU A 367 29.61 32.64 -59.64
CA GLU A 367 28.36 31.86 -59.73
C GLU A 367 28.45 30.51 -59.01
N GLU A 368 29.56 29.79 -59.19
CA GLU A 368 29.78 28.50 -58.55
C GLU A 368 29.87 28.64 -57.02
N ALA A 369 30.66 29.61 -56.52
CA ALA A 369 30.76 29.90 -55.10
C ALA A 369 29.41 30.36 -54.51
N GLY A 370 28.62 31.13 -55.26
CA GLY A 370 27.27 31.53 -54.89
C GLY A 370 26.31 30.35 -54.75
N ARG A 371 26.31 29.43 -55.71
CA ARG A 371 25.52 28.18 -55.66
C ARG A 371 25.89 27.32 -54.45
N GLN A 372 27.18 27.07 -54.24
CA GLN A 372 27.67 26.29 -53.11
C GLN A 372 27.30 26.93 -51.76
N ARG A 373 27.37 28.26 -51.66
CA ARG A 373 26.95 29.00 -50.46
C ARG A 373 25.45 28.87 -50.19
N GLN A 374 24.63 28.92 -51.23
CA GLN A 374 23.17 28.79 -51.10
C GLN A 374 22.77 27.38 -50.67
N GLU A 375 23.40 26.36 -51.25
CA GLU A 375 23.21 24.96 -50.85
C GLU A 375 23.63 24.72 -49.39
N GLY A 376 24.82 25.20 -49.00
CA GLY A 376 25.30 25.13 -47.61
C GLY A 376 24.36 25.82 -46.62
N ARG A 377 23.83 27.00 -46.96
CA ARG A 377 22.81 27.70 -46.14
C ARG A 377 21.54 26.87 -45.96
N HIS A 378 21.05 26.24 -47.02
CA HIS A 378 19.84 25.41 -46.97
C HIS A 378 20.05 24.16 -46.10
N ILE A 379 21.22 23.52 -46.21
CA ILE A 379 21.62 22.39 -45.35
C ILE A 379 21.67 22.83 -43.89
N LEU A 380 22.33 23.95 -43.57
CA LEU A 380 22.43 24.48 -42.21
C LEU A 380 21.06 24.82 -41.60
N ALA A 381 20.18 25.48 -42.35
CA ALA A 381 18.83 25.83 -41.87
C ALA A 381 18.02 24.58 -41.52
N ARG A 382 18.05 23.57 -42.39
CA ARG A 382 17.30 22.32 -42.20
C ARG A 382 17.93 21.42 -41.12
N ALA A 383 19.25 21.41 -41.00
CA ALA A 383 19.95 20.74 -39.91
C ALA A 383 19.64 21.40 -38.55
N GLY A 384 19.55 22.73 -38.50
CA GLY A 384 19.13 23.48 -37.31
C GLY A 384 17.69 23.17 -36.88
N ALA A 385 16.74 23.11 -37.83
CA ALA A 385 15.37 22.71 -37.54
C ALA A 385 15.29 21.28 -36.98
N LEU A 386 16.01 20.33 -37.59
CA LEU A 386 16.09 18.96 -37.08
C LEU A 386 16.75 18.89 -35.70
N GLN A 387 17.77 19.72 -35.44
CA GLN A 387 18.41 19.79 -34.13
C GLN A 387 17.42 20.21 -33.04
N GLN A 388 16.59 21.21 -33.33
CA GLN A 388 15.54 21.65 -32.42
C GLN A 388 14.48 20.57 -32.18
N GLU A 389 14.05 19.86 -33.24
CA GLU A 389 13.13 18.71 -33.09
C GLU A 389 13.73 17.56 -32.26
N ILE A 390 15.05 17.32 -32.36
CA ILE A 390 15.76 16.32 -31.54
C ILE A 390 15.76 16.74 -30.08
N GLU A 391 16.01 18.03 -29.79
CA GLU A 391 15.97 18.58 -28.43
C GLU A 391 14.56 18.50 -27.83
N ASP A 392 13.53 18.82 -28.60
CA ASP A 392 12.13 18.69 -28.18
C ASP A 392 11.75 17.22 -27.91
N ALA A 393 12.14 16.30 -28.79
CA ALA A 393 11.94 14.86 -28.59
C ALA A 393 12.73 14.35 -27.37
N GLY A 394 13.93 14.89 -27.12
CA GLY A 394 14.73 14.62 -25.94
C GLY A 394 14.04 15.03 -24.64
N ARG A 395 13.52 16.27 -24.59
CA ARG A 395 12.73 16.75 -23.44
C ARG A 395 11.48 15.91 -23.20
N ALA A 396 10.74 15.58 -24.25
CA ALA A 396 9.57 14.72 -24.15
C ALA A 396 9.93 13.31 -23.63
N LEU A 397 11.06 12.77 -24.06
CA LEU A 397 11.55 11.47 -23.59
C LEU A 397 11.96 11.50 -22.11
N GLU A 398 12.65 12.56 -21.67
CA GLU A 398 13.00 12.77 -20.27
C GLU A 398 11.74 12.81 -19.39
N GLN A 399 10.74 13.59 -19.82
CA GLN A 399 9.44 13.68 -19.15
C GLN A 399 8.74 12.32 -19.09
N ALA A 400 8.70 11.57 -20.19
CA ALA A 400 8.08 10.23 -20.22
C ALA A 400 8.80 9.23 -19.30
N ARG A 401 10.13 9.35 -19.14
CA ARG A 401 10.91 8.53 -18.19
C ARG A 401 10.60 8.90 -16.74
N GLU A 402 10.44 10.18 -16.44
CA GLU A 402 9.97 10.63 -15.11
C GLU A 402 8.55 10.14 -14.81
N ASP A 403 7.63 10.29 -15.77
CA ASP A 403 6.24 9.84 -15.63
C ASP A 403 6.18 8.33 -15.39
N ARG A 404 7.00 7.55 -16.12
CA ARG A 404 7.15 6.10 -15.88
C ARG A 404 7.69 5.80 -14.48
N SER A 405 8.67 6.56 -14.00
CA SER A 405 9.21 6.39 -12.65
C SER A 405 8.16 6.67 -11.57
N ARG A 406 7.41 7.78 -11.70
CA ARG A 406 6.31 8.15 -10.80
C ARG A 406 5.18 7.11 -10.84
N ALA A 407 4.77 6.67 -12.03
CA ALA A 407 3.79 5.60 -12.18
C ALA A 407 4.27 4.27 -11.57
N GLY A 408 5.56 3.96 -11.68
CA GLY A 408 6.16 2.78 -11.06
C GLY A 408 6.11 2.82 -9.53
N GLN A 409 6.39 3.97 -8.93
CA GLN A 409 6.24 4.19 -7.48
C GLN A 409 4.77 4.04 -7.04
N GLY A 410 3.85 4.68 -7.78
CA GLY A 410 2.41 4.56 -7.53
C GLY A 410 1.89 3.13 -7.63
N LEU A 411 2.36 2.36 -8.61
CA LEU A 411 2.05 0.94 -8.75
C LEU A 411 2.56 0.12 -7.56
N GLN A 412 3.79 0.37 -7.10
CA GLN A 412 4.36 -0.33 -5.95
C GLN A 412 3.60 -0.02 -4.66
N GLU A 413 3.20 1.23 -4.44
CA GLU A 413 2.37 1.63 -3.30
C GLU A 413 0.98 0.98 -3.35
N ALA A 414 0.35 0.94 -4.53
CA ALA A 414 -0.94 0.26 -4.72
C ALA A 414 -0.85 -1.25 -4.45
N ARG A 415 0.24 -1.91 -4.87
CA ARG A 415 0.49 -3.33 -4.56
C ARG A 415 0.61 -3.57 -3.06
N TYR A 416 1.35 -2.71 -2.35
CA TYR A 416 1.48 -2.79 -0.90
C TYR A 416 0.13 -2.59 -0.19
N ARG A 417 -0.65 -1.57 -0.59
CA ARG A 417 -2.00 -1.32 -0.03
C ARG A 417 -2.93 -2.51 -0.26
N ARG A 418 -2.90 -3.13 -1.45
CA ARG A 418 -3.68 -4.33 -1.77
C ARG A 418 -3.27 -5.52 -0.90
N GLN A 419 -1.97 -5.73 -0.70
CA GLN A 419 -1.47 -6.79 0.17
C GLN A 419 -1.89 -6.57 1.63
N ALA A 420 -1.70 -5.35 2.16
CA ALA A 420 -2.11 -5.01 3.52
C ALA A 420 -3.63 -5.18 3.73
N ALA A 421 -4.45 -4.83 2.75
CA ALA A 421 -5.90 -5.04 2.80
C ALA A 421 -6.26 -6.54 2.79
N ALA A 422 -5.57 -7.35 1.98
CA ALA A 422 -5.76 -8.80 1.94
C ALA A 422 -5.36 -9.47 3.26
N ASP A 423 -4.23 -9.06 3.84
CA ASP A 423 -3.75 -9.55 5.13
C ASP A 423 -4.73 -9.19 6.26
N ASN A 424 -5.27 -7.96 6.25
CA ASN A 424 -6.30 -7.55 7.21
C ASN A 424 -7.57 -8.39 7.09
N LEU A 425 -8.06 -8.63 5.87
CA LEU A 425 -9.23 -9.48 5.65
C LEU A 425 -8.99 -10.92 6.14
N ASN A 426 -7.81 -11.48 5.85
CA ASN A 426 -7.45 -12.81 6.32
C ASN A 426 -7.37 -12.89 7.86
N ARG A 427 -6.82 -11.87 8.51
CA ARG A 427 -6.79 -11.78 9.98
C ARG A 427 -8.21 -11.78 10.56
N VAL A 428 -9.10 -10.92 10.07
CA VAL A 428 -10.48 -10.84 10.57
C VAL A 428 -11.22 -12.16 10.35
N ARG A 429 -11.01 -12.83 9.20
CA ARG A 429 -11.57 -14.16 8.94
C ARG A 429 -11.07 -15.23 9.92
N GLN A 430 -9.78 -15.20 10.28
CA GLN A 430 -9.23 -16.12 11.28
C GLN A 430 -9.82 -15.87 12.67
N GLU A 431 -9.95 -14.61 13.07
CA GLU A 431 -10.60 -14.22 14.34
C GLU A 431 -12.07 -14.67 14.36
N LEU A 432 -12.81 -14.47 13.27
CA LEU A 432 -14.20 -14.87 13.13
C LEU A 432 -14.36 -16.40 13.20
N ALA A 433 -13.48 -17.15 12.54
CA ALA A 433 -13.44 -18.60 12.63
C ALA A 433 -13.17 -19.07 14.07
N GLY A 434 -12.22 -18.45 14.77
CA GLY A 434 -11.93 -18.75 16.17
C GLY A 434 -13.11 -18.45 17.11
N VAL A 435 -13.80 -17.32 16.93
CA VAL A 435 -15.01 -17.00 17.70
C VAL A 435 -16.15 -17.97 17.38
N ALA A 436 -16.31 -18.39 16.12
CA ALA A 436 -17.32 -19.37 15.74
C ALA A 436 -17.09 -20.74 16.41
N GLU A 437 -15.84 -21.20 16.48
CA GLU A 437 -15.46 -22.43 17.19
C GLU A 437 -15.73 -22.30 18.70
N ASN A 438 -15.30 -21.20 19.33
CA ASN A 438 -15.55 -20.93 20.75
C ASN A 438 -17.05 -20.85 21.08
N LEU A 439 -17.87 -20.31 20.17
CA LEU A 439 -19.31 -20.20 20.33
C LEU A 439 -19.97 -21.58 20.29
N GLU A 440 -19.52 -22.47 19.40
CA GLU A 440 -20.00 -23.85 19.32
C GLU A 440 -19.58 -24.66 20.55
N GLU A 441 -18.34 -24.50 21.03
CA GLU A 441 -17.87 -25.12 22.26
C GLU A 441 -18.70 -24.66 23.47
N ALA A 442 -18.92 -23.35 23.63
CA ALA A 442 -19.74 -22.80 24.70
C ALA A 442 -21.20 -23.28 24.64
N ARG A 443 -21.76 -23.50 23.44
CA ARG A 443 -23.09 -24.11 23.26
C ARG A 443 -23.10 -25.55 23.73
N GLN A 444 -22.09 -26.34 23.37
CA GLN A 444 -21.98 -27.73 23.81
C GLN A 444 -21.81 -27.84 25.33
N GLU A 445 -20.99 -26.99 25.94
CA GLU A 445 -20.82 -26.91 27.40
C GLU A 445 -22.14 -26.57 28.12
N LEU A 446 -22.87 -25.57 27.61
CA LEU A 446 -24.18 -25.22 28.15
C LEU A 446 -25.17 -26.38 28.00
N GLY A 447 -25.19 -27.06 26.85
CA GLY A 447 -26.04 -28.22 26.59
C GLY A 447 -25.77 -29.37 27.57
N ARG A 448 -24.50 -29.66 27.87
CA ARG A 448 -24.12 -30.67 28.88
C ARG A 448 -24.62 -30.30 30.29
N CYS A 449 -24.65 -29.01 30.63
CA CYS A 449 -25.17 -28.55 31.92
C CYS A 449 -26.70 -28.64 32.02
N LEU A 450 -27.41 -28.57 30.90
CA LEU A 450 -28.88 -28.61 30.86
C LEU A 450 -29.46 -30.03 30.77
N GLN A 451 -28.67 -31.01 30.31
CA GLN A 451 -29.08 -32.42 30.24
C GLN A 451 -29.62 -32.97 31.58
N PRO A 452 -28.96 -32.77 32.74
CA PRO A 452 -29.46 -33.23 34.04
C PRO A 452 -30.82 -32.61 34.45
N LEU A 453 -31.17 -31.43 33.90
CA LEU A 453 -32.41 -30.71 34.17
C LEU A 453 -33.59 -31.17 33.30
N GLY A 454 -33.39 -32.19 32.46
CA GLY A 454 -34.38 -32.73 31.54
C GLY A 454 -34.57 -31.92 30.25
N MET A 455 -33.70 -30.94 30.00
CA MET A 455 -33.74 -30.10 28.81
C MET A 455 -32.78 -30.65 27.75
N ALA A 456 -33.20 -31.73 27.09
CA ALA A 456 -32.50 -32.31 25.94
C ALA A 456 -33.12 -31.77 24.64
N GLY A 457 -32.59 -30.66 24.14
CA GLY A 457 -33.05 -30.04 22.91
C GLY A 457 -32.03 -29.06 22.33
N PRO A 458 -32.23 -28.61 21.08
CA PRO A 458 -31.41 -27.56 20.48
C PRO A 458 -31.52 -26.29 21.31
N LEU A 459 -30.37 -25.75 21.73
CA LEU A 459 -30.29 -24.51 22.46
C LEU A 459 -30.84 -23.36 21.60
N PRO A 460 -31.72 -22.50 22.15
CA PRO A 460 -32.16 -21.30 21.44
C PRO A 460 -30.96 -20.38 21.17
N ALA A 461 -31.04 -19.61 20.07
CA ALA A 461 -29.98 -18.66 19.70
C ALA A 461 -29.76 -17.56 20.76
N ASP A 462 -30.83 -17.19 21.46
CA ASP A 462 -30.82 -16.30 22.62
C ASP A 462 -31.05 -17.12 23.91
N PRO A 463 -30.10 -17.14 24.87
CA PRO A 463 -30.26 -17.86 26.13
C PRO A 463 -31.17 -17.13 27.15
N GLY A 464 -31.58 -15.88 26.89
CA GLY A 464 -32.38 -15.08 27.82
C GLY A 464 -33.74 -15.68 28.23
N PRO A 465 -34.56 -16.21 27.31
CA PRO A 465 -35.80 -16.91 27.66
C PRO A 465 -35.57 -18.16 28.52
N LEU A 466 -34.53 -18.93 28.19
CA LEU A 466 -34.14 -20.14 28.93
C LEU A 466 -33.75 -19.81 30.38
N LEU A 467 -32.96 -18.77 30.60
CA LEU A 467 -32.60 -18.33 31.95
C LEU A 467 -33.82 -17.94 32.78
N ARG A 468 -34.78 -17.22 32.19
CA ARG A 468 -36.02 -16.82 32.87
C ARG A 468 -36.87 -18.03 33.25
N GLU A 469 -36.91 -19.05 32.40
CA GLU A 469 -37.60 -20.31 32.69
C GLU A 469 -36.94 -21.06 33.86
N LEU A 470 -35.61 -21.19 33.86
CA LEU A 470 -34.87 -21.85 34.94
C LEU A 470 -34.98 -21.10 36.27
N GLU A 471 -34.97 -19.76 36.25
CA GLU A 471 -35.20 -18.93 37.44
C GLU A 471 -36.62 -19.08 37.98
N GLN A 472 -37.61 -19.24 37.10
CA GLN A 472 -38.99 -19.49 37.50
C GLN A 472 -39.13 -20.87 38.17
N ARG A 473 -38.59 -21.92 37.55
CA ARG A 473 -38.57 -23.29 38.11
C ARG A 473 -37.93 -23.34 39.49
N LEU A 474 -36.76 -22.70 39.66
CA LEU A 474 -36.09 -22.64 40.96
C LEU A 474 -36.90 -21.89 42.03
N ARG A 475 -37.57 -20.79 41.65
CA ARG A 475 -38.41 -20.01 42.57
C ARG A 475 -39.61 -20.82 43.04
N ASP A 476 -40.28 -21.51 42.13
CA ASP A 476 -41.47 -22.29 42.43
C ASP A 476 -41.11 -23.53 43.28
N TRP A 477 -40.02 -24.22 42.95
CA TRP A 477 -39.48 -25.31 43.78
C TRP A 477 -39.06 -24.85 45.17
N LYS A 478 -38.34 -23.72 45.31
CA LYS A 478 -37.96 -23.17 46.62
C LYS A 478 -39.16 -22.80 47.48
N LYS A 479 -40.21 -22.21 46.89
CA LYS A 479 -41.46 -21.89 47.61
C LYS A 479 -42.13 -23.16 48.12
N ALA A 480 -42.31 -24.16 47.25
CA ALA A 480 -42.91 -25.43 47.64
C ALA A 480 -42.11 -26.13 48.74
N ARG A 481 -40.77 -26.11 48.66
CA ARG A 481 -39.89 -26.70 49.68
C ARG A 481 -39.95 -25.96 51.02
N GLN A 482 -39.99 -24.63 51.00
CA GLN A 482 -40.15 -23.82 52.22
C GLN A 482 -41.53 -24.05 52.87
N GLU A 483 -42.59 -24.11 52.06
CA GLU A 483 -43.95 -24.40 52.54
C GLU A 483 -44.03 -25.82 53.15
N GLN A 484 -43.37 -26.81 52.53
CA GLN A 484 -43.24 -28.16 53.06
C GLN A 484 -42.55 -28.16 54.45
N ASP A 485 -41.40 -27.49 54.58
CA ASP A 485 -40.64 -27.44 55.84
C ASP A 485 -41.42 -26.72 56.96
N LEU A 486 -42.15 -25.66 56.62
CA LEU A 486 -43.01 -24.93 57.57
C LEU A 486 -44.19 -25.80 58.04
N LEU A 487 -44.91 -26.43 57.10
CA LEU A 487 -46.03 -27.31 57.43
C LEU A 487 -45.59 -28.52 58.25
N GLN A 488 -44.39 -29.08 58.02
CA GLN A 488 -43.85 -30.16 58.86
C GLN A 488 -43.61 -29.72 60.31
N ARG A 489 -43.10 -28.49 60.52
CA ARG A 489 -42.91 -27.92 61.87
C ARG A 489 -44.25 -27.63 62.54
N ASP A 490 -45.18 -27.03 61.82
CA ASP A 490 -46.52 -26.71 62.32
C ASP A 490 -47.28 -28.00 62.70
N LEU A 491 -47.17 -29.04 61.89
CA LEU A 491 -47.75 -30.35 62.17
C LEU A 491 -47.17 -30.99 63.43
N ALA A 492 -45.86 -30.88 63.65
CA ALA A 492 -45.22 -31.36 64.88
C ALA A 492 -45.72 -30.59 66.11
N GLY A 493 -45.88 -29.26 66.00
CA GLY A 493 -46.45 -28.42 67.06
C GLY A 493 -47.91 -28.74 67.37
N LEU A 494 -48.75 -28.89 66.34
CA LEU A 494 -50.17 -29.24 66.49
C LEU A 494 -50.36 -30.64 67.11
N ARG A 495 -49.54 -31.62 66.73
CA ARG A 495 -49.56 -32.97 67.32
C ARG A 495 -49.16 -32.95 68.80
N ALA A 496 -48.11 -32.21 69.17
CA ALA A 496 -47.72 -32.04 70.56
C ALA A 496 -48.82 -31.34 71.39
N GLY A 497 -49.47 -30.31 70.83
CA GLY A 497 -50.61 -29.62 71.44
C GLY A 497 -51.82 -30.52 71.66
N GLN A 498 -52.14 -31.39 70.69
CA GLN A 498 -53.19 -32.40 70.80
C GLN A 498 -52.94 -33.40 71.94
N GLU A 499 -51.71 -33.90 72.08
CA GLU A 499 -51.38 -34.82 73.17
C GLU A 499 -51.45 -34.16 74.55
N ALA A 500 -50.98 -32.91 74.67
CA ALA A 500 -51.08 -32.14 75.90
C ALA A 500 -52.54 -31.87 76.28
N GLY A 501 -53.37 -31.45 75.32
CA GLY A 501 -54.80 -31.21 75.53
C GLY A 501 -55.57 -32.48 75.92
N LYS A 502 -55.26 -33.65 75.32
CA LYS A 502 -55.85 -34.94 75.70
C LYS A 502 -55.48 -35.35 77.14
N LYS A 503 -54.24 -35.09 77.57
CA LYS A 503 -53.82 -35.34 78.97
C LYS A 503 -54.56 -34.43 79.94
N ARG A 504 -54.71 -33.13 79.62
CA ARG A 504 -55.45 -32.17 80.45
C ARG A 504 -56.92 -32.54 80.59
N LEU A 505 -57.58 -32.96 79.50
CA LEU A 505 -58.97 -33.42 79.52
C LEU A 505 -59.15 -34.66 80.42
N ARG A 506 -58.21 -35.62 80.38
CA ARG A 506 -58.23 -36.79 81.29
C ARG A 506 -58.10 -36.40 82.75
N GLN A 507 -57.23 -35.43 83.07
CA GLN A 507 -57.08 -34.90 84.44
C GLN A 507 -58.36 -34.22 84.93
N LEU A 508 -58.93 -33.31 84.13
CA LEU A 508 -60.16 -32.60 84.49
C LEU A 508 -61.33 -33.57 84.70
N ARG A 509 -61.46 -34.62 83.89
CA ARG A 509 -62.47 -35.67 84.09
C ARG A 509 -62.30 -36.43 85.41
N ALA A 510 -61.07 -36.82 85.76
CA ALA A 510 -60.78 -37.49 87.03
C ALA A 510 -61.02 -36.56 88.25
N GLU A 511 -60.69 -35.28 88.13
CA GLU A 511 -60.98 -34.26 89.15
C GLU A 511 -62.48 -33.99 89.32
N ASN A 512 -63.28 -34.12 88.25
CA ASN A 512 -64.74 -34.01 88.33
C ASN A 512 -65.37 -35.24 88.99
N GLU A 513 -64.92 -36.45 88.66
CA GLU A 513 -65.40 -37.70 89.28
C GLU A 513 -65.14 -37.72 90.79
N THR A 514 -63.96 -37.27 91.23
CA THR A 514 -63.63 -37.15 92.67
C THR A 514 -64.52 -36.13 93.37
N LEU A 515 -64.74 -34.96 92.78
CA LEU A 515 -65.63 -33.93 93.34
C LEU A 515 -67.09 -34.40 93.42
N GLN A 516 -67.55 -35.21 92.45
CA GLN A 516 -68.88 -35.84 92.47
C GLN A 516 -69.03 -36.83 93.64
N GLN A 517 -68.01 -37.66 93.90
CA GLN A 517 -68.01 -38.58 95.04
C GLN A 517 -68.03 -37.84 96.39
N GLU A 518 -67.31 -36.73 96.51
CA GLU A 518 -67.30 -35.89 97.72
C GLU A 518 -68.66 -35.21 97.96
N ILE A 519 -69.34 -34.76 96.89
CA ILE A 519 -70.70 -34.22 96.99
C ILE A 519 -71.65 -35.29 97.52
N ALA A 520 -71.61 -36.51 96.96
CA ALA A 520 -72.47 -37.62 97.40
C ALA A 520 -72.26 -37.98 98.89
N ALA A 521 -71.00 -37.99 99.37
CA ALA A 521 -70.70 -38.25 100.78
C ALA A 521 -71.28 -37.19 101.73
N ARG A 522 -71.24 -35.90 101.34
CA ARG A 522 -71.79 -34.81 102.15
C ARG A 522 -73.32 -34.74 102.12
N GLU A 523 -73.95 -35.22 101.05
CA GLU A 523 -75.41 -35.39 100.99
C GLU A 523 -75.89 -36.41 102.05
N GLU A 524 -75.13 -37.48 102.24
CA GLU A 524 -75.47 -38.53 103.21
C GLU A 524 -75.23 -38.09 104.66
N GLU A 525 -74.16 -37.33 104.94
CA GLU A 525 -73.92 -36.72 106.25
C GLU A 525 -75.01 -35.68 106.62
N LEU A 526 -75.52 -34.93 105.64
CA LEU A 526 -76.61 -33.99 105.85
C LEU A 526 -77.91 -34.70 106.28
N LYS A 527 -78.19 -35.88 105.71
CA LYS A 527 -79.35 -36.70 106.12
C LYS A 527 -79.24 -37.18 107.56
N GLN A 528 -78.07 -37.68 107.98
CA GLN A 528 -77.86 -38.17 109.35
C GLN A 528 -78.07 -37.06 110.40
N LEU A 529 -77.54 -35.86 110.14
CA LEU A 529 -77.74 -34.70 111.02
C LEU A 529 -79.21 -34.22 111.07
N GLN A 530 -79.99 -34.44 110.01
CA GLN A 530 -81.42 -34.14 109.99
C GLN A 530 -82.24 -35.11 110.85
N GLU A 531 -81.85 -36.39 110.87
CA GLU A 531 -82.47 -37.44 111.69
C GLU A 531 -82.19 -37.22 113.20
N GLU A 532 -80.94 -36.91 113.58
CA GLU A 532 -80.57 -36.61 114.98
C GLU A 532 -81.31 -35.38 115.57
N ARG A 533 -81.56 -34.36 114.74
CA ARG A 533 -82.33 -33.17 115.13
C ARG A 533 -83.80 -33.48 115.35
N GLN A 534 -84.35 -34.43 114.60
CA GLN A 534 -85.74 -34.88 114.73
C GLN A 534 -85.99 -35.64 116.04
N GLU A 535 -85.04 -36.43 116.53
CA GLU A 535 -85.18 -37.17 117.79
C GLU A 535 -85.10 -36.28 119.04
N LEU A 536 -84.27 -35.23 119.03
CA LEU A 536 -83.97 -34.40 120.20
C LEU A 536 -85.00 -33.29 120.49
N PHE A 537 -85.64 -32.75 119.46
CA PHE A 537 -86.57 -31.62 119.60
C PHE A 537 -87.75 -31.68 118.61
N GLY A 538 -87.98 -32.83 117.98
CA GLY A 538 -89.05 -33.02 117.01
C GLY A 538 -89.00 -32.00 115.87
N SER A 539 -90.18 -31.64 115.37
CA SER A 539 -90.37 -30.50 114.46
C SER A 539 -90.70 -29.21 115.21
N ARG A 540 -90.50 -29.17 116.53
CA ARG A 540 -90.77 -27.98 117.33
C ARG A 540 -89.66 -26.97 117.11
N ASP A 541 -90.05 -25.73 116.89
CA ASP A 541 -89.11 -24.66 116.61
C ASP A 541 -88.50 -24.17 117.94
N PRO A 542 -87.18 -24.34 118.16
CA PRO A 542 -86.50 -23.81 119.35
C PRO A 542 -86.69 -22.29 119.47
N ASP A 543 -86.89 -21.59 118.36
CA ASP A 543 -87.20 -20.17 118.35
C ASP A 543 -88.66 -19.91 118.72
N ARG A 544 -89.66 -20.75 118.39
CA ARG A 544 -91.06 -20.52 118.83
C ARG A 544 -91.31 -20.74 120.32
N GLU A 545 -90.59 -21.68 120.94
CA GLU A 545 -90.71 -21.94 122.38
C GLU A 545 -89.82 -21.00 123.20
N GLN A 546 -88.72 -20.50 122.61
CA GLN A 546 -88.04 -19.31 123.11
C GLN A 546 -88.89 -18.05 122.92
N GLU A 547 -89.57 -17.86 121.79
CA GLU A 547 -90.49 -16.76 121.48
C GLU A 547 -91.73 -16.79 122.37
N ARG A 548 -92.22 -17.93 122.86
CA ARG A 548 -93.32 -17.90 123.85
C ARG A 548 -92.88 -17.30 125.20
N LEU A 549 -91.64 -17.58 125.60
CA LEU A 549 -91.01 -17.09 126.84
C LEU A 549 -90.30 -15.74 126.65
N ALA A 550 -89.92 -15.39 125.42
CA ALA A 550 -89.30 -14.14 125.01
C ALA A 550 -90.36 -13.13 124.56
N ALA A 551 -91.44 -13.47 123.85
CA ALA A 551 -92.50 -12.54 123.42
C ALA A 551 -93.31 -11.94 124.58
N THR A 552 -93.27 -12.54 125.78
CA THR A 552 -93.77 -11.89 127.00
C THR A 552 -92.82 -10.78 127.47
N GLU A 553 -91.50 -10.97 127.35
CA GLU A 553 -90.47 -9.96 127.65
C GLU A 553 -90.30 -8.93 126.50
N GLU A 554 -90.32 -9.38 125.26
CA GLU A 554 -90.10 -8.66 124.00
C GLU A 554 -91.28 -7.77 123.63
N LYS A 555 -92.52 -8.08 124.03
CA LYS A 555 -93.63 -7.11 123.96
C LYS A 555 -93.41 -5.88 124.85
N ALA A 556 -92.65 -6.02 125.94
CA ALA A 556 -92.27 -4.90 126.80
C ALA A 556 -91.00 -4.18 126.31
N THR A 557 -90.06 -4.88 125.63
CA THR A 557 -88.84 -4.28 125.05
C THR A 557 -89.04 -3.64 123.67
N ALA A 558 -89.84 -4.23 122.78
CA ALA A 558 -90.06 -3.76 121.40
C ALA A 558 -90.76 -2.40 121.34
N ARG A 559 -91.64 -2.09 122.32
CA ARG A 559 -92.28 -0.76 122.45
C ARG A 559 -91.26 0.37 122.68
N LEU A 560 -90.06 0.05 123.19
CA LEU A 560 -89.02 1.00 123.56
C LEU A 560 -87.97 1.21 122.45
N GLU A 561 -87.73 0.22 121.60
CA GLU A 561 -86.76 0.30 120.48
C GLU A 561 -87.35 0.87 119.17
N GLU A 562 -88.65 0.70 118.91
CA GLU A 562 -89.34 1.22 117.72
C GLU A 562 -89.27 2.76 117.62
N LEU A 563 -89.26 3.46 118.76
CA LEU A 563 -89.12 4.91 118.82
C LEU A 563 -87.69 5.42 118.56
N ARG A 564 -86.70 4.53 118.57
CA ARG A 564 -85.26 4.88 118.50
C ARG A 564 -84.72 4.91 117.06
N SER A 565 -85.26 4.09 116.15
CA SER A 565 -84.74 3.92 114.77
C SER A 565 -85.20 5.01 113.79
N GLY A 566 -86.36 5.63 114.00
CA GLY A 566 -86.90 6.68 113.13
C GLY A 566 -86.09 8.00 113.10
N LEU A 567 -85.22 8.24 114.09
CA LEU A 567 -84.45 9.49 114.19
C LEU A 567 -83.17 9.51 113.33
N ALA A 568 -82.64 8.35 112.90
CA ALA A 568 -81.31 8.23 112.30
C ALA A 568 -81.28 8.27 110.74
N GLY A 569 -82.43 8.23 110.07
CA GLY A 569 -82.52 8.20 108.60
C GLY A 569 -82.40 9.57 107.91
N ALA A 570 -82.87 10.64 108.55
CA ALA A 570 -82.97 11.96 107.93
C ALA A 570 -81.62 12.70 107.75
N ASP A 571 -80.55 12.28 108.45
CA ASP A 571 -79.26 12.99 108.44
C ASP A 571 -78.33 12.62 107.26
N ARG A 572 -78.62 11.55 106.49
CA ARG A 572 -77.71 11.07 105.42
C ARG A 572 -77.89 11.79 104.08
N ASP A 573 -79.09 12.23 103.71
CA ASP A 573 -79.38 12.75 102.36
C ASP A 573 -78.83 14.17 102.11
N LEU A 574 -78.60 14.96 103.17
CA LEU A 574 -78.12 16.34 103.06
C LEU A 574 -76.64 16.45 102.60
N HIS A 575 -75.85 15.37 102.77
CA HIS A 575 -74.40 15.41 102.57
C HIS A 575 -73.96 15.18 101.11
N ALA A 576 -74.74 14.47 100.31
CA ALA A 576 -74.40 14.07 98.93
C ALA A 576 -74.50 15.21 97.90
N LEU A 577 -75.43 16.15 98.10
CA LEU A 577 -75.70 17.24 97.13
C LEU A 577 -74.61 18.34 97.11
N ARG A 578 -73.80 18.48 98.17
CA ARG A 578 -72.77 19.55 98.28
C ARG A 578 -71.48 19.25 97.50
N GLU A 579 -71.09 17.99 97.33
CA GLU A 579 -69.86 17.57 96.63
C GLU A 579 -69.90 17.85 95.12
N ARG A 580 -71.04 17.63 94.47
CA ARG A 580 -71.19 17.72 93.01
C ARG A 580 -71.05 19.15 92.46
N LEU A 581 -71.43 20.16 93.25
CA LEU A 581 -71.39 21.57 92.87
C LEU A 581 -69.95 22.14 92.86
N ARG A 582 -69.01 21.50 93.57
CA ARG A 582 -67.61 21.95 93.69
C ARG A 582 -66.77 21.62 92.45
N ARG A 583 -66.97 20.44 91.82
CA ARG A 583 -66.17 19.98 90.66
C ARG A 583 -66.41 20.80 89.39
N LEU A 584 -67.67 21.12 89.07
CA LEU A 584 -68.01 21.84 87.83
C LEU A 584 -67.45 23.26 87.77
N ARG A 585 -67.24 23.92 88.92
CA ARG A 585 -66.63 25.26 88.97
C ARG A 585 -65.13 25.25 88.66
N GLN A 586 -64.43 24.15 88.89
CA GLN A 586 -62.98 24.05 88.70
C GLN A 586 -62.59 23.88 87.22
N ASP A 587 -63.36 23.11 86.45
CA ASP A 587 -63.05 22.82 85.04
C ASP A 587 -63.25 24.04 84.12
N ILE A 588 -64.22 24.90 84.43
CA ILE A 588 -64.49 26.14 83.66
C ILE A 588 -63.32 27.12 83.78
N GLY A 589 -62.69 27.23 84.96
CA GLY A 589 -61.54 28.11 85.18
C GLY A 589 -60.29 27.69 84.40
N VAL A 590 -59.99 26.39 84.34
CA VAL A 590 -58.80 25.86 83.64
C VAL A 590 -58.90 26.07 82.13
N ARG A 591 -60.08 25.87 81.54
CA ARG A 591 -60.28 26.01 80.09
C ARG A 591 -60.25 27.47 79.64
N ALA A 592 -60.80 28.38 80.43
CA ALA A 592 -60.76 29.82 80.13
C ALA A 592 -59.33 30.38 80.12
N GLY A 593 -58.47 29.92 81.03
CA GLY A 593 -57.04 30.30 81.06
C GLY A 593 -56.27 29.83 79.82
N ARG A 594 -56.45 28.57 79.41
CA ARG A 594 -55.76 28.00 78.23
C ARG A 594 -56.14 28.68 76.91
N LEU A 595 -57.37 29.19 76.80
CA LEU A 595 -57.82 29.90 75.60
C LEU A 595 -57.13 31.27 75.50
N ARG A 596 -57.12 32.04 76.59
CA ARG A 596 -56.43 33.34 76.65
C ARG A 596 -54.94 33.22 76.33
N ASP A 597 -54.24 32.27 76.95
CA ASP A 597 -52.81 32.05 76.69
C ASP A 597 -52.50 31.77 75.20
N ARG A 598 -53.40 31.05 74.50
CA ARG A 598 -53.22 30.72 73.08
C ARG A 598 -53.54 31.90 72.16
N GLU A 599 -54.59 32.65 72.45
CA GLU A 599 -54.94 33.86 71.70
C GLU A 599 -53.85 34.93 71.83
N GLU A 600 -53.26 35.06 73.02
CA GLU A 600 -52.20 36.03 73.29
C GLU A 600 -50.88 35.63 72.62
N ARG A 601 -50.54 34.33 72.62
CA ARG A 601 -49.40 33.80 71.85
C ARG A 601 -49.59 33.96 70.34
N LEU A 602 -50.81 33.76 69.83
CA LEU A 602 -51.11 33.95 68.41
C LEU A 602 -50.96 35.43 68.02
N ARG A 603 -51.48 36.37 68.84
CA ARG A 603 -51.27 37.80 68.62
C ARG A 603 -49.80 38.19 68.67
N GLN A 604 -49.03 37.69 69.65
CA GLN A 604 -47.61 37.98 69.75
C GLN A 604 -46.83 37.42 68.56
N ALA A 605 -47.16 36.21 68.09
CA ALA A 605 -46.55 35.61 66.93
C ALA A 605 -46.83 36.41 65.64
N LEU A 606 -48.10 36.80 65.41
CA LEU A 606 -48.50 37.62 64.26
C LEU A 606 -47.81 39.00 64.28
N ALA A 607 -47.78 39.66 65.44
CA ALA A 607 -47.11 40.95 65.59
C ALA A 607 -45.59 40.84 65.39
N SER A 608 -44.95 39.78 65.89
CA SER A 608 -43.52 39.54 65.68
C SER A 608 -43.17 39.25 64.22
N ALA A 609 -44.13 38.71 63.45
CA ALA A 609 -44.01 38.47 62.02
C ALA A 609 -44.42 39.68 61.16
N GLY A 610 -44.81 40.80 61.78
CA GLY A 610 -45.12 42.05 61.10
C GLY A 610 -46.57 42.20 60.62
N PHE A 611 -47.47 41.28 60.99
CA PHE A 611 -48.90 41.34 60.65
C PHE A 611 -49.71 41.93 61.81
N ARG A 612 -50.67 42.81 61.49
CA ARG A 612 -51.53 43.47 62.48
C ARG A 612 -52.59 42.53 63.05
N ASP A 613 -53.16 41.67 62.23
CA ASP A 613 -54.18 40.69 62.61
C ASP A 613 -54.15 39.42 61.75
N GLU A 614 -55.01 38.46 62.10
CA GLU A 614 -55.11 37.18 61.39
C GLU A 614 -55.60 37.35 59.95
N ALA A 615 -56.42 38.37 59.68
CA ALA A 615 -56.95 38.65 58.35
C ALA A 615 -55.85 39.12 57.38
N GLU A 616 -55.00 40.05 57.82
CA GLU A 616 -53.84 40.53 57.05
C GLU A 616 -52.83 39.41 56.76
N PHE A 617 -52.62 38.49 57.71
CA PHE A 617 -51.80 37.30 57.49
C PHE A 617 -52.40 36.38 56.42
N THR A 618 -53.72 36.15 56.43
CA THR A 618 -54.36 35.33 55.40
C THR A 618 -54.33 35.94 54.01
N ASP A 619 -54.46 37.27 53.89
CA ASP A 619 -54.40 37.97 52.60
C ASP A 619 -52.98 38.02 52.03
N ALA A 620 -51.95 38.04 52.88
CA ALA A 620 -50.55 38.00 52.46
C ALA A 620 -50.05 36.59 52.08
N ARG A 621 -50.87 35.54 52.20
CA ARG A 621 -50.50 34.18 51.82
C ARG A 621 -50.48 34.06 50.29
N LEU A 622 -49.30 33.83 49.72
CA LEU A 622 -49.17 33.39 48.34
C LEU A 622 -49.99 32.12 48.09
N GLN A 623 -50.57 32.03 46.89
CA GLN A 623 -51.27 30.83 46.46
C GLN A 623 -50.28 29.66 46.38
N PRO A 624 -50.67 28.43 46.75
CA PRO A 624 -49.77 27.27 46.78
C PRO A 624 -49.04 27.03 45.44
N ALA A 625 -49.70 27.32 44.32
CA ALA A 625 -49.13 27.19 42.98
C ALA A 625 -48.00 28.20 42.71
N GLU A 626 -48.15 29.46 43.11
CA GLU A 626 -47.11 30.50 42.93
C GLU A 626 -45.91 30.25 43.85
N MET A 627 -46.15 29.82 45.10
CA MET A 627 -45.08 29.42 46.01
C MET A 627 -44.28 28.23 45.47
N GLN A 628 -44.96 27.26 44.84
CA GLN A 628 -44.30 26.10 44.27
C GLN A 628 -43.46 26.46 43.02
N ALA A 629 -44.00 27.30 42.13
CA ALA A 629 -43.27 27.80 40.97
C ALA A 629 -42.03 28.64 41.36
N LEU A 630 -42.13 29.48 42.40
CA LEU A 630 -41.00 30.26 42.90
C LEU A 630 -39.93 29.37 43.56
N ARG A 631 -40.32 28.30 44.26
CA ARG A 631 -39.38 27.32 44.81
C ARG A 631 -38.68 26.51 43.74
N GLU A 632 -39.39 26.11 42.69
CA GLU A 632 -38.79 25.42 41.55
C GLU A 632 -37.78 26.32 40.83
N LEU A 633 -38.11 27.61 40.66
CA LEU A 633 -37.21 28.61 40.09
C LEU A 633 -35.99 28.90 40.98
N GLU A 634 -36.19 29.01 42.29
CA GLU A 634 -35.08 29.16 43.26
C GLU A 634 -34.15 27.94 43.19
N THR A 635 -34.72 26.74 43.13
CA THR A 635 -33.95 25.49 43.04
C THR A 635 -33.18 25.41 41.73
N SER A 636 -33.76 25.82 40.60
CA SER A 636 -33.06 25.82 39.31
C SER A 636 -31.91 26.84 39.28
N LEU A 637 -32.13 28.04 39.82
CA LEU A 637 -31.10 29.08 39.88
C LEU A 637 -29.95 28.70 40.81
N GLN A 638 -30.24 28.06 41.95
CA GLN A 638 -29.21 27.55 42.85
C GLN A 638 -28.38 26.41 42.21
N GLN A 639 -29.01 25.55 41.41
CA GLN A 639 -28.31 24.52 40.65
C GLN A 639 -27.40 25.11 39.56
N GLU A 640 -27.87 26.13 38.83
CA GLU A 640 -27.06 26.85 37.85
C GLU A 640 -25.89 27.60 38.50
N GLU A 641 -26.12 28.30 39.60
CA GLU A 641 -25.06 29.00 40.34
C GLU A 641 -24.00 28.03 40.88
N ALA A 642 -24.43 26.89 41.43
CA ALA A 642 -23.53 25.84 41.90
C ALA A 642 -22.72 25.24 40.73
N GLY A 643 -23.35 25.00 39.59
CA GLY A 643 -22.69 24.49 38.39
C GLY A 643 -21.66 25.47 37.83
N LEU A 644 -21.99 26.77 37.79
CA LEU A 644 -21.07 27.82 37.35
C LEU A 644 -19.89 28.01 38.32
N ARG A 645 -20.15 27.98 39.64
CA ARG A 645 -19.08 28.04 40.66
C ARG A 645 -18.15 26.84 40.59
N ALA A 646 -18.69 25.63 40.41
CA ALA A 646 -17.88 24.42 40.26
C ALA A 646 -16.98 24.52 39.02
N ARG A 647 -17.53 24.91 37.87
CA ARG A 647 -16.75 25.11 36.64
C ARG A 647 -15.69 26.20 36.78
N ALA A 648 -16.02 27.33 37.40
CA ALA A 648 -15.07 28.40 37.65
C ALA A 648 -13.94 27.95 38.58
N GLY A 649 -14.25 27.15 39.62
CA GLY A 649 -13.27 26.55 40.51
C GLY A 649 -12.37 25.54 39.80
N GLU A 650 -12.93 24.66 38.98
CA GLU A 650 -12.18 23.71 38.15
C GLU A 650 -11.28 24.41 37.14
N LEU A 651 -11.76 25.45 36.48
CA LEU A 651 -10.99 26.28 35.55
C LEU A 651 -9.86 27.04 36.25
N ALA A 652 -10.12 27.59 37.43
CA ALA A 652 -9.10 28.26 38.22
C ALA A 652 -8.03 27.27 38.74
N ALA A 653 -8.46 26.08 39.19
CA ALA A 653 -7.54 25.03 39.65
C ALA A 653 -6.71 24.46 38.49
N THR A 654 -7.31 24.27 37.31
CA THR A 654 -6.56 23.86 36.11
C THR A 654 -5.61 24.96 35.65
N LEU A 655 -6.02 26.23 35.62
CA LEU A 655 -5.13 27.34 35.30
C LEU A 655 -3.95 27.42 36.27
N ALA A 656 -4.21 27.37 37.57
CA ALA A 656 -3.16 27.39 38.60
C ALA A 656 -2.24 26.17 38.48
N ALA A 657 -2.77 24.98 38.21
CA ALA A 657 -1.96 23.79 37.97
C ALA A 657 -1.13 23.90 36.68
N GLU A 658 -1.64 24.52 35.62
CA GLU A 658 -0.87 24.79 34.39
C GLU A 658 0.22 25.87 34.61
N GLU A 659 -0.06 26.90 35.40
CA GLU A 659 0.91 27.94 35.77
C GLU A 659 2.01 27.41 36.70
N GLU A 660 1.66 26.56 37.67
CA GLU A 660 2.60 25.94 38.62
C GLU A 660 3.51 24.90 37.95
N LYS A 661 3.07 24.26 36.86
CA LYS A 661 3.94 23.40 36.04
C LYS A 661 5.17 24.13 35.51
N ALA A 662 5.13 25.48 35.41
CA ALA A 662 6.26 26.35 35.08
C ALA A 662 7.18 25.75 33.99
N LEU A 663 6.56 25.22 32.92
CA LEU A 663 7.22 24.32 31.95
C LEU A 663 8.45 24.94 31.30
N SER A 664 8.54 26.27 31.27
CA SER A 664 9.71 27.02 30.84
C SER A 664 9.60 28.48 31.29
N ALA A 665 10.68 29.03 31.88
CA ALA A 665 10.83 30.47 32.13
C ALA A 665 11.17 31.28 30.86
N THR A 666 11.45 30.58 29.76
CA THR A 666 11.83 31.15 28.46
C THR A 666 10.58 31.69 27.75
N PRO A 667 10.58 32.94 27.26
CA PRO A 667 9.41 33.55 26.65
C PRO A 667 9.03 32.88 25.31
N PRO A 668 7.74 32.92 24.91
CA PRO A 668 7.23 32.24 23.71
C PRO A 668 8.03 32.45 22.41
N PRO A 669 8.59 33.64 22.10
CA PRO A 669 9.39 33.85 20.89
C PRO A 669 10.67 33.00 20.85
N GLU A 670 11.34 32.85 21.99
CA GLU A 670 12.57 32.05 22.08
C GLU A 670 12.27 30.55 22.02
N LEU A 671 11.13 30.12 22.59
CA LEU A 671 10.66 28.74 22.46
C LEU A 671 10.27 28.41 21.02
N LEU A 672 9.62 29.34 20.30
CA LEU A 672 9.29 29.18 18.88
C LEU A 672 10.54 29.11 18.02
N GLN A 673 11.53 29.98 18.25
CA GLN A 673 12.81 29.93 17.53
C GLN A 673 13.56 28.62 17.80
N ARG A 674 13.55 28.13 19.05
CA ARG A 674 14.15 26.85 19.41
C ARG A 674 13.38 25.68 18.80
N GLN A 675 12.05 25.75 18.75
CA GLN A 675 11.20 24.78 18.08
C GLN A 675 11.50 24.71 16.57
N GLU A 676 11.62 25.85 15.89
CA GLU A 676 12.00 25.91 14.48
C GLU A 676 13.39 25.29 14.23
N SER A 677 14.37 25.61 15.08
CA SER A 677 15.72 25.02 14.98
C SER A 677 15.71 23.49 15.16
N LEU A 678 14.90 22.99 16.11
CA LEU A 678 14.75 21.56 16.37
C LEU A 678 13.94 20.87 15.27
N GLN A 679 12.96 21.55 14.69
CA GLN A 679 12.23 21.06 13.52
C GLN A 679 13.14 20.97 12.30
N GLY A 680 14.03 21.94 12.08
CA GLY A 680 15.06 21.89 11.05
C GLY A 680 15.99 20.69 11.24
N ARG A 681 16.55 20.52 12.43
CA ARG A 681 17.37 19.33 12.78
C ARG A 681 16.61 18.02 12.62
N ARG A 682 15.32 17.99 12.95
CA ARG A 682 14.49 16.79 12.79
C ARG A 682 14.30 16.44 11.32
N ARG A 683 14.09 17.43 10.44
CA ARG A 683 13.99 17.22 8.98
C ARG A 683 15.30 16.66 8.42
N GLU A 684 16.44 17.25 8.80
CA GLU A 684 17.76 16.78 8.38
C GLU A 684 18.03 15.33 8.81
N LEU A 685 17.71 14.99 10.06
CA LEU A 685 17.83 13.61 10.56
C LEU A 685 16.89 12.64 9.83
N GLN A 686 15.66 13.06 9.49
CA GLN A 686 14.71 12.25 8.75
C GLN A 686 15.20 11.96 7.32
N GLU A 687 15.74 12.96 6.63
CA GLU A 687 16.36 12.79 5.30
C GLU A 687 17.55 11.82 5.38
N ARG A 688 18.39 11.97 6.40
CA ARG A 688 19.55 11.10 6.61
C ARG A 688 19.15 9.65 6.95
N ILE A 689 18.10 9.47 7.74
CA ILE A 689 17.50 8.14 8.00
C ILE A 689 16.92 7.55 6.71
N GLY A 690 16.24 8.36 5.88
CA GLY A 690 15.72 7.92 4.59
C GLY A 690 16.83 7.46 3.65
N ALA A 691 17.93 8.21 3.55
CA ALA A 691 19.10 7.85 2.77
C ALA A 691 19.74 6.53 3.23
N LEU A 692 19.95 6.37 4.54
CA LEU A 692 20.52 5.15 5.12
C LEU A 692 19.61 3.93 4.94
N ARG A 693 18.28 4.11 5.02
CA ARG A 693 17.32 3.03 4.74
C ARG A 693 17.37 2.58 3.28
N ALA A 694 17.41 3.54 2.35
CA ALA A 694 17.53 3.23 0.93
C ALA A 694 18.86 2.50 0.61
N GLU A 695 19.94 2.83 1.31
CA GLU A 695 21.23 2.16 1.19
C GLU A 695 21.16 0.71 1.72
N LEU A 696 20.58 0.49 2.91
CA LEU A 696 20.36 -0.85 3.47
C LEU A 696 19.46 -1.73 2.59
N GLU A 697 18.41 -1.15 2.00
CA GLU A 697 17.53 -1.87 1.07
C GLU A 697 18.26 -2.30 -0.20
N ARG A 698 19.14 -1.44 -0.74
CA ARG A 698 20.00 -1.80 -1.89
C ARG A 698 20.97 -2.92 -1.52
N GLU A 699 21.61 -2.85 -0.35
CA GLU A 699 22.51 -3.92 0.10
C GLU A 699 21.78 -5.25 0.28
N HIS A 700 20.60 -5.24 0.89
CA HIS A 700 19.76 -6.44 1.02
C HIS A 700 19.35 -7.01 -0.35
N ALA A 701 18.96 -6.16 -1.31
CA ALA A 701 18.61 -6.61 -2.66
C ALA A 701 19.82 -7.23 -3.38
N VAL A 702 21.01 -6.64 -3.21
CA VAL A 702 22.27 -7.19 -3.75
C VAL A 702 22.60 -8.54 -3.11
N GLU A 703 22.45 -8.68 -1.80
CA GLU A 703 22.71 -9.94 -1.10
C GLU A 703 21.74 -11.04 -1.53
N GLN A 704 20.44 -10.73 -1.65
CA GLN A 704 19.45 -11.67 -2.18
C GLN A 704 19.80 -12.12 -3.59
N ARG A 705 20.15 -11.18 -4.47
CA ARG A 705 20.55 -11.50 -5.84
C ARG A 705 21.82 -12.35 -5.90
N ARG A 706 22.79 -12.08 -5.01
CA ARG A 706 23.99 -12.89 -4.86
C ARG A 706 23.65 -14.32 -4.45
N GLN A 707 22.74 -14.51 -3.50
CA GLN A 707 22.29 -15.84 -3.07
C GLN A 707 21.59 -16.60 -4.18
N GLU A 708 20.74 -15.95 -4.98
CA GLU A 708 20.11 -16.55 -6.16
C GLU A 708 21.15 -17.02 -7.18
N LEU A 709 22.13 -16.16 -7.50
CA LEU A 709 23.20 -16.48 -8.44
C LEU A 709 24.07 -17.65 -7.95
N ILE A 710 24.39 -17.70 -6.64
CA ILE A 710 25.13 -18.83 -6.06
C ILE A 710 24.33 -20.13 -6.16
N ARG A 711 23.01 -20.08 -5.93
CA ARG A 711 22.14 -21.26 -6.09
C ARG A 711 22.11 -21.73 -7.54
N ALA A 712 21.97 -20.80 -8.49
CA ALA A 712 21.99 -21.09 -9.92
C ALA A 712 23.34 -21.67 -10.36
N LEU A 713 24.45 -21.09 -9.90
CA LEU A 713 25.80 -21.58 -10.18
C LEU A 713 25.97 -23.02 -9.68
N ARG A 714 25.61 -23.31 -8.42
CA ARG A 714 25.69 -24.67 -7.85
C ARG A 714 24.83 -25.68 -8.62
N ALA A 715 23.66 -25.26 -9.11
CA ALA A 715 22.82 -26.12 -9.95
C ALA A 715 23.51 -26.42 -11.28
N GLN A 716 24.11 -25.39 -11.92
CA GLN A 716 24.85 -25.55 -13.16
C GLN A 716 26.10 -26.42 -12.99
N GLU A 717 26.86 -26.25 -11.90
CA GLU A 717 28.03 -27.09 -11.58
C GLU A 717 27.65 -28.57 -11.46
N ARG A 718 26.48 -28.89 -10.89
CA ARG A 718 25.99 -30.28 -10.81
C ARG A 718 25.68 -30.86 -12.17
N GLU A 719 25.02 -30.09 -13.04
CA GLU A 719 24.73 -30.52 -14.41
C GLU A 719 26.03 -30.68 -15.21
N THR A 720 26.95 -29.72 -15.15
CA THR A 720 28.26 -29.82 -15.80
C THR A 720 29.02 -31.06 -15.32
N ALA A 721 29.09 -31.31 -14.02
CA ALA A 721 29.76 -32.50 -13.49
C ALA A 721 29.11 -33.81 -13.95
N ARG A 722 27.79 -33.84 -14.17
CA ARG A 722 27.10 -34.99 -14.76
C ARG A 722 27.51 -35.20 -16.22
N TRP A 723 27.56 -34.12 -17.01
CA TRP A 723 27.98 -34.19 -18.41
C TRP A 723 29.46 -34.54 -18.57
N GLU A 724 30.33 -34.05 -17.68
CA GLU A 724 31.74 -34.42 -17.63
C GLU A 724 31.93 -35.92 -17.38
N ARG A 725 31.24 -36.50 -16.38
CA ARG A 725 31.29 -37.95 -16.13
C ARG A 725 30.84 -38.76 -17.34
N LEU A 726 29.78 -38.32 -18.02
CA LEU A 726 29.30 -38.97 -19.23
C LEU A 726 30.32 -38.83 -20.37
N HIS A 727 30.96 -37.67 -20.48
CA HIS A 727 31.99 -37.40 -21.46
C HIS A 727 33.24 -38.27 -21.25
N GLU A 728 33.66 -38.48 -20.00
CA GLU A 728 34.77 -39.39 -19.68
C GLU A 728 34.49 -40.82 -20.14
N LEU A 729 33.30 -41.33 -19.79
CA LEU A 729 32.91 -42.74 -20.02
C LEU A 729 32.70 -43.07 -21.50
N ILE A 730 31.96 -42.24 -22.23
CA ILE A 730 31.53 -42.55 -23.59
C ILE A 730 31.66 -41.37 -24.57
N GLY A 731 31.99 -40.18 -24.07
CA GLY A 731 32.03 -38.96 -24.87
C GLY A 731 33.29 -38.86 -25.72
N SER A 732 33.07 -38.75 -27.02
CA SER A 732 34.01 -38.15 -27.95
C SER A 732 33.21 -37.44 -29.03
N ALA A 733 33.71 -36.31 -29.54
CA ALA A 733 32.98 -35.50 -30.53
C ALA A 733 32.67 -36.26 -31.83
N ASP A 734 33.47 -37.28 -32.14
CA ASP A 734 33.36 -38.18 -33.30
C ASP A 734 32.67 -39.53 -32.97
N GLY A 735 32.25 -39.73 -31.72
CA GLY A 735 31.70 -40.99 -31.21
C GLY A 735 32.66 -42.18 -31.24
N ARG A 736 33.96 -41.97 -31.51
CA ARG A 736 35.00 -43.00 -31.59
C ARG A 736 35.15 -43.80 -30.30
N LYS A 737 35.12 -43.16 -29.12
CA LYS A 737 35.28 -43.89 -27.82
C LYS A 737 34.23 -44.98 -27.65
N PHE A 738 32.95 -44.62 -27.77
CA PHE A 738 31.85 -45.57 -27.65
C PHE A 738 31.86 -46.62 -28.77
N ARG A 739 32.19 -46.21 -30.00
CA ARG A 739 32.27 -47.10 -31.17
C ARG A 739 33.35 -48.17 -31.00
N VAL A 740 34.55 -47.80 -30.56
CA VAL A 740 35.66 -48.74 -30.29
C VAL A 740 35.28 -49.71 -29.17
N PHE A 741 34.63 -49.23 -28.11
CA PHE A 741 34.12 -50.08 -27.04
C PHE A 741 33.12 -51.13 -27.56
N ALA A 742 32.11 -50.70 -28.31
CA ALA A 742 31.08 -51.60 -28.87
C ALA A 742 31.66 -52.59 -29.91
N GLN A 743 32.56 -52.10 -30.79
CA GLN A 743 33.28 -52.95 -31.74
C GLN A 743 34.17 -53.96 -31.02
N GLY A 744 34.76 -53.57 -29.90
CA GLY A 744 35.53 -54.44 -29.04
C GLY A 744 34.75 -55.65 -28.53
N LEU A 745 33.53 -55.43 -28.02
CA LEU A 745 32.64 -56.53 -27.61
C LEU A 745 32.30 -57.47 -28.78
N THR A 746 32.15 -56.90 -29.99
CA THR A 746 31.88 -57.68 -31.20
C THR A 746 33.09 -58.50 -31.62
N LEU A 747 34.28 -57.91 -31.54
CA LEU A 747 35.55 -58.59 -31.83
C LEU A 747 35.79 -59.75 -30.87
N ASP A 748 35.50 -59.58 -29.58
CA ASP A 748 35.60 -60.66 -28.58
C ASP A 748 34.73 -61.88 -28.97
N LEU A 749 33.55 -61.64 -29.54
CA LEU A 749 32.68 -62.71 -30.06
C LEU A 749 33.26 -63.39 -31.31
N VAL A 750 33.84 -62.61 -32.24
CA VAL A 750 34.53 -63.16 -33.42
C VAL A 750 35.71 -64.03 -32.99
N ILE A 751 36.53 -63.54 -32.05
CA ILE A 751 37.67 -64.26 -31.49
C ILE A 751 37.21 -65.58 -30.86
N HIS A 752 36.11 -65.58 -30.10
CA HIS A 752 35.56 -66.80 -29.52
C HIS A 752 35.22 -67.86 -30.57
N HIS A 753 34.52 -67.47 -31.65
CA HIS A 753 34.22 -68.38 -32.75
C HIS A 753 35.47 -68.81 -33.52
N ALA A 754 36.41 -67.90 -33.74
CA ALA A 754 37.68 -68.17 -34.40
C ALA A 754 38.51 -69.20 -33.62
N ASN A 755 38.61 -69.05 -32.29
CA ASN A 755 39.32 -69.99 -31.43
C ASN A 755 38.73 -71.40 -31.46
N ARG A 756 37.40 -71.52 -31.55
CA ARG A 756 36.74 -72.82 -31.68
C ARG A 756 37.13 -73.54 -32.98
N GLU A 757 37.30 -72.81 -34.06
CA GLU A 757 37.77 -73.39 -35.33
C GLU A 757 39.29 -73.60 -35.32
N LEU A 758 40.05 -72.68 -34.73
CA LEU A 758 41.50 -72.77 -34.60
C LEU A 758 41.90 -74.01 -33.80
N GLN A 759 41.24 -74.29 -32.67
CA GLN A 759 41.45 -75.48 -31.84
C GLN A 759 41.26 -76.81 -32.60
N LYS A 760 40.39 -76.84 -33.62
CA LYS A 760 40.21 -78.04 -34.45
C LYS A 760 41.37 -78.25 -35.42
N MET A 761 42.07 -77.17 -35.81
CA MET A 761 43.18 -77.20 -36.76
C MET A 761 44.53 -77.35 -36.05
N GLN A 762 44.71 -76.65 -34.93
CA GLN A 762 45.93 -76.66 -34.11
C GLN A 762 45.60 -76.32 -32.63
N ASP A 763 46.29 -76.94 -31.68
CA ASP A 763 46.08 -76.70 -30.24
C ASP A 763 47.04 -75.67 -29.62
N ARG A 764 48.05 -75.22 -30.41
CA ARG A 764 49.15 -74.40 -29.91
C ARG A 764 48.76 -72.95 -29.59
N TYR A 765 47.90 -72.33 -30.40
CA TYR A 765 47.61 -70.90 -30.29
C TYR A 765 46.13 -70.62 -30.01
N LEU A 766 45.87 -69.64 -29.14
CA LEU A 766 44.55 -69.05 -28.91
C LEU A 766 44.59 -67.54 -29.16
N LEU A 767 43.64 -67.03 -29.93
CA LEU A 767 43.48 -65.61 -30.20
C LEU A 767 42.85 -64.91 -28.99
N VAL A 768 43.35 -63.73 -28.67
CA VAL A 768 42.81 -62.83 -27.65
C VAL A 768 42.93 -61.38 -28.10
N ARG A 769 42.10 -60.50 -27.56
CA ARG A 769 42.19 -59.07 -27.85
C ARG A 769 43.26 -58.42 -26.98
N ALA A 770 44.12 -57.61 -27.59
CA ALA A 770 45.14 -56.84 -26.89
C ALA A 770 44.52 -55.59 -26.25
N GLY A 771 44.16 -55.67 -24.96
CA GLY A 771 43.67 -54.53 -24.17
C GLY A 771 42.30 -53.99 -24.60
N GLN A 772 42.14 -52.66 -24.60
CA GLN A 772 40.93 -51.96 -25.04
C GLN A 772 40.97 -51.54 -26.53
N SER A 773 42.07 -51.82 -27.23
CA SER A 773 42.22 -51.66 -28.69
C SER A 773 41.56 -52.81 -29.44
N LEU A 774 41.36 -52.65 -30.75
CA LEU A 774 40.86 -53.69 -31.64
C LEU A 774 41.97 -54.63 -32.17
N ASP A 775 43.15 -54.60 -31.56
CA ASP A 775 44.30 -55.38 -31.98
C ASP A 775 44.20 -56.82 -31.47
N LEU A 776 44.69 -57.77 -32.27
CA LEU A 776 44.72 -59.19 -31.95
C LEU A 776 46.10 -59.60 -31.41
N ALA A 777 46.09 -60.45 -30.40
CA ALA A 777 47.24 -61.14 -29.87
C ALA A 777 46.96 -62.65 -29.82
N VAL A 778 48.01 -63.44 -29.70
CA VAL A 778 47.95 -64.90 -29.54
C VAL A 778 48.55 -65.31 -28.22
N ILE A 779 47.94 -66.28 -27.56
CA ILE A 779 48.49 -67.01 -26.43
C ILE A 779 49.15 -68.26 -26.98
N ASP A 780 50.46 -68.44 -26.74
CA ASP A 780 51.19 -69.67 -27.09
C ASP A 780 51.14 -70.64 -25.91
N ASN A 781 50.30 -71.68 -26.02
CA ASN A 781 50.12 -72.69 -24.98
C ASN A 781 51.38 -73.53 -24.77
N TYR A 782 52.26 -73.64 -25.76
CA TYR A 782 53.49 -74.43 -25.66
C TYR A 782 54.62 -73.66 -24.96
N GLN A 783 54.42 -72.36 -24.75
CA GLN A 783 55.34 -71.48 -24.02
C GLN A 783 54.67 -70.92 -22.77
N ALA A 784 54.04 -71.81 -22.00
CA ALA A 784 53.40 -71.51 -20.72
C ALA A 784 52.36 -70.36 -20.76
N GLY A 785 51.71 -70.16 -21.91
CA GLY A 785 50.63 -69.18 -22.07
C GLY A 785 51.12 -67.74 -22.32
N GLU A 786 52.32 -67.55 -22.87
CA GLU A 786 52.84 -66.22 -23.22
C GLU A 786 51.96 -65.53 -24.28
N ILE A 787 51.60 -64.26 -24.04
CA ILE A 787 50.83 -63.43 -24.98
C ILE A 787 51.79 -62.73 -25.94
N ARG A 788 51.62 -62.97 -27.23
CA ARG A 788 52.43 -62.38 -28.30
C ARG A 788 51.56 -61.66 -29.33
N SER A 789 52.15 -60.66 -29.97
CA SER A 789 51.51 -60.04 -31.13
C SER A 789 51.41 -61.05 -32.28
N THR A 790 50.29 -61.01 -33.02
CA THR A 790 50.08 -61.81 -34.23
C THR A 790 51.11 -61.53 -35.33
N ALA A 791 51.82 -60.40 -35.27
CA ALA A 791 52.87 -60.04 -36.22
C ALA A 791 54.11 -60.97 -36.18
N ASN A 792 54.30 -61.72 -35.09
CA ASN A 792 55.49 -62.56 -34.88
C ASN A 792 55.24 -64.06 -35.18
N LEU A 793 54.12 -64.40 -35.83
CA LEU A 793 53.77 -65.78 -36.20
C LEU A 793 54.48 -66.22 -37.50
N SER A 794 54.79 -67.52 -37.61
CA SER A 794 55.32 -68.10 -38.85
C SER A 794 54.32 -68.00 -40.01
N GLY A 795 54.79 -68.08 -41.27
CA GLY A 795 53.95 -67.95 -42.46
C GLY A 795 52.79 -68.96 -42.52
N GLY A 796 53.01 -70.21 -42.11
CA GLY A 796 51.97 -71.23 -42.00
C GLY A 796 51.00 -71.00 -40.83
N GLU A 797 51.51 -70.54 -39.69
CA GLU A 797 50.70 -70.26 -38.49
C GLU A 797 49.78 -69.04 -38.68
N SER A 798 50.30 -68.00 -39.37
CA SER A 798 49.54 -66.82 -39.76
C SER A 798 48.39 -67.17 -40.70
N PHE A 799 48.61 -68.13 -41.61
CA PHE A 799 47.56 -68.63 -42.49
C PHE A 799 46.45 -69.36 -41.71
N LEU A 800 46.79 -70.25 -40.77
CA LEU A 800 45.81 -70.94 -39.92
C LEU A 800 45.01 -69.97 -39.04
N VAL A 801 45.68 -68.97 -38.45
CA VAL A 801 45.01 -67.92 -37.66
C VAL A 801 44.05 -67.11 -38.53
N SER A 802 44.47 -66.73 -39.73
CA SER A 802 43.62 -65.98 -40.68
C SER A 802 42.45 -66.80 -41.20
N LEU A 803 42.66 -68.09 -41.45
CA LEU A 803 41.60 -69.03 -41.84
C LEU A 803 40.58 -69.20 -40.71
N ALA A 804 41.04 -69.44 -39.47
CA ALA A 804 40.17 -69.56 -38.32
C ALA A 804 39.40 -68.27 -38.02
N LEU A 805 40.01 -67.11 -38.18
CA LEU A 805 39.34 -65.81 -38.05
C LEU A 805 38.28 -65.61 -39.15
N SER A 806 38.59 -65.98 -40.39
CA SER A 806 37.65 -65.92 -41.52
C SER A 806 36.44 -66.84 -41.31
N LEU A 807 36.69 -68.04 -40.77
CA LEU A 807 35.63 -68.97 -40.39
C LEU A 807 34.83 -68.49 -39.17
N GLY A 808 35.49 -67.92 -38.17
CA GLY A 808 34.84 -67.31 -37.00
C GLY A 808 33.95 -66.13 -37.37
N LEU A 809 34.40 -65.29 -38.31
CA LEU A 809 33.60 -64.20 -38.88
C LEU A 809 32.41 -64.73 -39.68
N SER A 810 32.63 -65.76 -40.52
CA SER A 810 31.55 -66.44 -41.24
C SER A 810 30.51 -67.02 -40.27
N ALA A 811 30.95 -67.62 -39.16
CA ALA A 811 30.07 -68.17 -38.13
C ALA A 811 29.25 -67.09 -37.42
N MET A 812 29.86 -65.96 -37.05
CA MET A 812 29.14 -64.82 -36.43
C MET A 812 28.12 -64.19 -37.40
N ALA A 813 28.50 -64.02 -38.67
CA ALA A 813 27.65 -63.37 -39.68
C ALA A 813 26.36 -64.16 -40.00
N SER A 814 26.37 -65.48 -39.79
CA SER A 814 25.26 -66.41 -40.07
C SER A 814 23.88 -65.99 -39.52
N ARG A 815 23.81 -65.12 -38.51
CA ARG A 815 22.55 -64.62 -37.93
C ARG A 815 21.88 -63.50 -38.74
N ASN A 816 22.64 -62.66 -39.46
CA ASN A 816 22.10 -61.50 -40.19
C ASN A 816 22.49 -61.46 -41.68
N VAL A 817 23.62 -62.06 -42.09
CA VAL A 817 24.09 -62.12 -43.49
C VAL A 817 24.73 -63.50 -43.73
N ARG A 818 24.11 -64.36 -44.55
CA ARG A 818 24.66 -65.68 -44.89
C ARG A 818 25.80 -65.53 -45.90
N VAL A 819 27.02 -65.84 -45.48
CA VAL A 819 28.18 -65.98 -46.37
C VAL A 819 28.30 -67.47 -46.74
N ASP A 820 27.68 -67.86 -47.85
CA ASP A 820 27.55 -69.26 -48.29
C ASP A 820 28.73 -69.74 -49.16
N SER A 821 29.63 -68.83 -49.56
CA SER A 821 30.82 -69.15 -50.36
C SER A 821 32.11 -68.57 -49.77
N LEU A 822 33.17 -69.38 -49.76
CA LEU A 822 34.52 -69.00 -49.32
C LEU A 822 35.53 -69.44 -50.37
N PHE A 823 36.33 -68.51 -50.88
CA PHE A 823 37.43 -68.82 -51.80
C PHE A 823 38.76 -68.62 -51.08
N LEU A 824 39.56 -69.67 -51.04
CA LEU A 824 40.90 -69.68 -50.45
C LEU A 824 41.92 -69.75 -51.59
N ASP A 825 42.72 -68.71 -51.73
CA ASP A 825 43.70 -68.57 -52.81
C ASP A 825 45.12 -68.68 -52.26
N GLU A 826 45.74 -69.83 -52.48
CA GLU A 826 47.10 -70.18 -52.04
C GLU A 826 47.35 -70.02 -50.52
N GLY A 827 48.48 -70.52 -50.02
CA GLY A 827 48.81 -70.51 -48.58
C GLY A 827 48.78 -71.89 -47.89
N PHE A 828 48.32 -72.93 -48.59
CA PHE A 828 48.47 -74.32 -48.16
C PHE A 828 49.89 -74.87 -48.34
N GLY A 829 50.73 -74.21 -49.15
CA GLY A 829 52.11 -74.66 -49.45
C GLY A 829 53.14 -74.34 -48.35
N THR A 830 52.78 -73.52 -47.38
CA THR A 830 53.62 -73.20 -46.20
C THR A 830 53.24 -74.01 -44.96
N LEU A 831 52.27 -74.91 -45.09
CA LEU A 831 51.86 -75.83 -44.04
C LEU A 831 52.65 -77.14 -44.17
N ASP A 832 53.00 -77.73 -43.04
CA ASP A 832 53.44 -79.11 -42.95
C ASP A 832 52.29 -80.09 -43.27
N GLU A 833 52.62 -81.31 -43.68
CA GLU A 833 51.63 -82.29 -44.15
C GLU A 833 50.55 -82.57 -43.09
N ASP A 834 50.92 -82.64 -41.80
CA ASP A 834 49.98 -82.89 -40.70
C ASP A 834 48.99 -81.73 -40.50
N ALA A 835 49.45 -80.48 -40.57
CA ALA A 835 48.55 -79.32 -40.44
C ALA A 835 47.67 -79.13 -41.68
N LEU A 836 48.20 -79.41 -42.88
CA LEU A 836 47.43 -79.40 -44.12
C LEU A 836 46.27 -80.40 -44.06
N ASP A 837 46.52 -81.58 -43.50
CA ASP A 837 45.53 -82.64 -43.32
C ASP A 837 44.40 -82.23 -42.38
N MET A 838 44.74 -81.69 -41.23
CA MET A 838 43.77 -81.21 -40.23
C MET A 838 42.94 -80.04 -40.76
N ALA A 839 43.58 -79.11 -41.48
CA ALA A 839 42.88 -78.00 -42.13
C ALA A 839 41.89 -78.51 -43.19
N LEU A 840 42.27 -79.49 -44.01
CA LEU A 840 41.38 -80.08 -45.02
C LEU A 840 40.22 -80.86 -44.42
N GLN A 841 40.44 -81.60 -43.32
CA GLN A 841 39.35 -82.26 -42.61
C GLN A 841 38.33 -81.25 -42.07
N THR A 842 38.81 -80.12 -41.52
CA THR A 842 37.95 -79.04 -41.02
C THR A 842 37.14 -78.39 -42.14
N LEU A 843 37.77 -78.12 -43.29
CA LEU A 843 37.09 -77.60 -44.50
C LEU A 843 36.08 -78.60 -45.08
N ALA A 844 36.39 -79.90 -45.08
CA ALA A 844 35.46 -80.93 -45.52
C ALA A 844 34.23 -81.05 -44.60
N GLY A 845 34.41 -80.80 -43.29
CA GLY A 845 33.31 -80.68 -42.32
C GLY A 845 32.36 -79.54 -42.68
N LEU A 846 32.90 -78.34 -42.95
CA LEU A 846 32.12 -77.16 -43.33
C LEU A 846 31.37 -77.31 -44.66
N ARG A 847 31.90 -78.10 -45.62
CA ARG A 847 31.19 -78.46 -46.85
C ARG A 847 29.92 -79.26 -46.56
N ARG A 848 29.90 -80.12 -45.53
CA ARG A 848 28.70 -80.89 -45.13
C ARG A 848 27.60 -79.98 -44.55
N GLU A 849 27.99 -78.82 -44.03
CA GLU A 849 27.07 -77.81 -43.50
C GLU A 849 26.46 -76.92 -44.60
N GLY A 850 26.70 -77.23 -45.88
CA GLY A 850 26.08 -76.56 -47.03
C GLY A 850 26.85 -75.37 -47.58
N LYS A 851 28.06 -75.09 -47.09
CA LYS A 851 28.91 -73.98 -47.59
C LYS A 851 29.75 -74.40 -48.80
N LEU A 852 29.82 -73.54 -49.82
CA LEU A 852 30.65 -73.74 -51.00
C LEU A 852 32.06 -73.21 -50.76
N ILE A 853 33.03 -74.12 -50.65
CA ILE A 853 34.43 -73.75 -50.43
C ILE A 853 35.20 -74.00 -51.74
N GLY A 854 35.73 -72.94 -52.33
CA GLY A 854 36.64 -72.99 -53.48
C GLY A 854 38.08 -72.86 -53.01
N ILE A 855 38.97 -73.75 -53.49
CA ILE A 855 40.39 -73.73 -53.14
C ILE A 855 41.19 -73.63 -54.43
N ILE A 856 42.10 -72.66 -54.49
CA ILE A 856 43.11 -72.52 -55.55
C ILE A 856 44.44 -72.88 -54.92
N SER A 857 45.09 -73.93 -55.43
CA SER A 857 46.41 -74.33 -54.94
C SER A 857 47.21 -75.12 -55.97
N HIS A 858 48.53 -74.93 -55.94
CA HIS A 858 49.52 -75.70 -56.68
C HIS A 858 50.07 -76.92 -55.90
N VAL A 859 49.66 -77.13 -54.64
CA VAL A 859 50.20 -78.19 -53.78
C VAL A 859 49.74 -79.59 -54.25
N PRO A 860 50.67 -80.53 -54.54
CA PRO A 860 50.32 -81.86 -55.05
C PRO A 860 49.41 -82.67 -54.12
N ALA A 861 49.58 -82.56 -52.79
CA ALA A 861 48.78 -83.30 -51.80
C ALA A 861 47.26 -83.01 -51.90
N LEU A 862 46.87 -81.80 -52.33
CA LEU A 862 45.46 -81.44 -52.53
C LEU A 862 44.84 -82.13 -53.77
N ARG A 863 45.68 -82.46 -54.76
CA ARG A 863 45.27 -83.10 -56.03
C ARG A 863 44.69 -84.50 -55.80
N GLU A 864 45.12 -85.19 -54.77
CA GLU A 864 44.66 -86.55 -54.45
C GLU A 864 43.37 -86.57 -53.65
N ARG A 865 43.15 -85.54 -52.81
CA ARG A 865 42.06 -85.51 -51.83
C ARG A 865 40.77 -84.87 -52.32
N ILE A 866 40.85 -83.94 -53.26
CA ILE A 866 39.67 -83.26 -53.84
C ILE A 866 39.42 -83.79 -55.26
N PRO A 867 38.40 -84.64 -55.48
CA PRO A 867 38.18 -85.29 -56.78
C PRO A 867 37.65 -84.30 -57.83
N THR A 868 36.75 -83.40 -57.43
CA THR A 868 36.16 -82.36 -58.29
C THR A 868 37.14 -81.21 -58.45
N ARG A 869 37.67 -81.02 -59.65
CA ARG A 869 38.73 -80.04 -59.91
C ARG A 869 38.62 -79.41 -61.28
N ILE A 870 39.03 -78.16 -61.35
CA ILE A 870 39.24 -77.43 -62.60
C ILE A 870 40.75 -77.37 -62.77
N ARG A 871 41.29 -78.13 -63.73
CA ARG A 871 42.72 -78.13 -64.05
C ARG A 871 43.03 -77.04 -65.05
N VAL A 872 44.07 -76.26 -64.78
CA VAL A 872 44.59 -75.24 -65.68
C VAL A 872 45.96 -75.70 -66.16
N GLU A 873 46.07 -76.05 -67.43
CA GLU A 873 47.31 -76.54 -68.05
C GLU A 873 47.91 -75.41 -68.91
N PRO A 874 49.16 -74.99 -68.67
CA PRO A 874 49.82 -74.00 -69.51
C PRO A 874 50.07 -74.57 -70.91
N GLY A 875 49.76 -73.80 -71.95
CA GLY A 875 49.97 -74.16 -73.37
C GLY A 875 50.94 -73.20 -74.08
N PRO A 876 51.42 -73.57 -75.28
CA PRO A 876 52.40 -72.77 -76.02
C PRO A 876 51.82 -71.41 -76.42
N GLY A 877 52.63 -70.35 -76.29
CA GLY A 877 52.25 -68.97 -76.62
C GLY A 877 51.48 -68.21 -75.52
N GLY A 878 51.65 -68.58 -74.24
CA GLY A 878 51.03 -67.87 -73.11
C GLY A 878 49.53 -68.10 -72.94
N ARG A 879 48.97 -69.15 -73.56
CA ARG A 879 47.56 -69.54 -73.42
C ARG A 879 47.46 -70.75 -72.53
N SER A 880 46.57 -70.73 -71.54
CA SER A 880 46.27 -71.89 -70.71
C SER A 880 45.01 -72.61 -71.19
N ARG A 881 45.03 -73.94 -71.16
CA ARG A 881 43.87 -74.79 -71.41
C ARG A 881 43.26 -75.18 -70.07
N ILE A 882 41.98 -74.87 -69.89
CA ILE A 882 41.24 -75.29 -68.69
C ILE A 882 40.47 -76.56 -69.04
N THR A 883 40.57 -77.58 -68.18
CA THR A 883 39.83 -78.82 -68.30
C THR A 883 39.24 -79.22 -66.95
N GLY A 884 38.01 -79.72 -66.94
CA GLY A 884 37.35 -80.13 -65.70
C GLY A 884 35.84 -80.20 -65.83
N PRO A 885 35.14 -80.71 -64.80
CA PRO A 885 33.69 -80.75 -64.77
C PRO A 885 33.12 -79.33 -64.95
N GLY A 886 32.23 -79.14 -65.92
CA GLY A 886 31.60 -77.84 -66.21
C GLY A 886 32.39 -76.91 -67.15
N VAL A 887 33.56 -77.32 -67.66
CA VAL A 887 34.37 -76.52 -68.60
C VAL A 887 34.11 -76.98 -70.04
N ALA A 888 33.42 -76.17 -70.86
CA ALA A 888 33.13 -76.46 -72.27
C ALA A 888 34.10 -75.73 -73.22
N GLY A 889 34.67 -76.46 -74.19
CA GLY A 889 35.64 -75.95 -75.17
C GLY A 889 35.01 -75.06 -76.26
N TYR A 890 35.70 -73.97 -76.61
CA TYR A 890 35.25 -72.99 -77.61
C TYR A 890 35.39 -73.55 -79.03
N GLY A 891 34.42 -74.36 -79.48
CA GLY A 891 34.48 -75.05 -80.77
C GLY A 891 33.20 -75.76 -81.21
N SER A 892 32.04 -75.41 -80.66
CA SER A 892 30.73 -75.77 -81.19
C SER A 892 29.72 -74.72 -80.72
N ARG A 893 29.58 -73.64 -81.51
CA ARG A 893 28.48 -72.67 -81.33
C ARG A 893 27.17 -73.34 -81.76
N LEU A 894 26.63 -74.20 -80.91
CA LEU A 894 25.19 -74.47 -80.87
C LEU A 894 24.53 -73.36 -80.05
N ARG A 895 23.63 -72.65 -80.74
CA ARG A 895 22.92 -71.46 -80.29
C ARG A 895 22.16 -71.71 -78.97
N PRO A 896 22.05 -70.69 -78.10
CA PRO A 896 21.26 -70.77 -76.89
C PRO A 896 19.75 -70.79 -77.21
N GLY A 897 19.02 -71.71 -76.58
CA GLY A 897 17.81 -71.32 -75.87
C GLY A 897 16.45 -71.70 -76.47
N ARG A 898 16.23 -72.98 -76.84
CA ARG A 898 14.98 -73.65 -76.45
C ARG A 898 15.31 -74.67 -75.36
N LYS A 899 14.53 -74.58 -74.27
CA LYS A 899 14.60 -75.39 -73.03
C LYS A 899 14.77 -76.89 -73.29
N PRO A 900 15.12 -77.63 -72.24
CA PRO A 900 14.33 -78.82 -71.94
C PRO A 900 13.75 -78.80 -70.52
N ARG A 901 12.49 -79.21 -70.46
CA ARG A 901 11.75 -79.62 -69.27
C ARG A 901 12.14 -81.06 -68.89
N THR A 902 11.65 -81.47 -67.71
CA THR A 902 11.51 -82.81 -67.10
C THR A 902 12.74 -83.33 -66.37
N SER A 903 12.68 -83.82 -65.13
CA SER A 903 11.58 -84.10 -64.17
C SER A 903 12.27 -84.47 -62.81
N PRO A 904 11.59 -84.95 -61.73
CA PRO A 904 12.10 -84.90 -60.35
C PRO A 904 13.27 -85.83 -60.04
#